data_AF-A0A9D1F695-F1
#
_entry.id   AF-A0A9D1F695-F1
#
_cell.length_a   1.000
_cell.length_b   1.000
_cell.length_c   1.000
_cell.angle_alpha   90.00
_cell.angle_beta   90.00
_cell.angle_gamma   90.00
#
_symmetry.space_group_name_H-M   'P 1'
#
loop_
_entity.id
_entity.type
_entity.pdbx_description
1 polymer ?
#
loop_
_entity_poly.entity_id
_entity_poly.type
_entity_poly.pdbx_seq_one_letter_code
_entity_poly.pdbx_strand_id
1 'polypeptide(L)'
;MAEEKKNPKTNGGQQDLNQLLQIRRDKLAQLIEDGKNPFEITKYDVTHHTEDIKEQYEALEGKEVSVAGRLMSKRVMGKASFCHIQDLKGTIQCYVARDEVGEDAYKDFKKYDIGDIVGVKGFVFTTKTGEKSIHAKELTLLSKSLQILPEKFHGLTNTDIRYRQRYVDLIMNPDVKDTFVKRSQILKEIRNFLDGRGFMEVETPMLVANAGGAAARPFETHYNALDEDVKLRISLELYLKRLIVGGLERVYEIGRVFRNEGVDTRHNPEFTLMELYQAYTDYEGMMELTESMFRYVAEKVCGTAVITYNGTVIDMSKPFERITMIDAIKKYAGVDFSQVGSLEEARALAKEHHIEFEERHKKGDIINLFFEEYCEDKMIQPTFVMDHPLDISPLTKKKPENPELVERFELFIYGREMCNAYSELNDPIDQRERFAAQEEAFAAGDEEANHTDEDFLNALEIGMPPTGGIGYGIDRLVMLLTDSPAIRDVLLFPTMKSLDPKKGETKAEKASADAAASQEAPAAEPVSVSAPSVQLDLSKVKVEPLFEDMVDFDTFSKSDFRVVKVKDCVAVPKSKKLLQFTLDDGTGTDRTILSGIREYYEPEELIGKTCVAITNLPPRKMMGIDSCGMLISAVCEYDGQEKLNLLMLDDGIPAGAKLY
;
A
#
# COMPACT_ATOMS: atom_id res chain seq x y z
N MET A 1 -35.94 -40.24 -8.95
CA MET A 1 -34.98 -40.52 -10.05
C MET A 1 -34.76 -39.20 -10.78
N ALA A 2 -33.68 -38.51 -10.44
CA ALA A 2 -33.25 -37.30 -11.12
C ALA A 2 -31.74 -37.44 -11.32
N GLU A 3 -31.31 -37.45 -12.57
CA GLU A 3 -29.92 -37.60 -12.98
C GLU A 3 -29.14 -36.31 -12.68
N GLU A 4 -28.15 -36.40 -11.80
CA GLU A 4 -27.09 -35.39 -11.64
C GLU A 4 -26.17 -35.44 -12.87
N LYS A 5 -26.20 -34.39 -13.69
CA LYS A 5 -25.17 -34.14 -14.70
C LYS A 5 -23.93 -33.54 -14.02
N LYS A 6 -22.87 -34.35 -13.97
CA LYS A 6 -21.50 -33.98 -13.59
C LYS A 6 -20.96 -32.84 -14.47
N ASN A 7 -20.35 -31.84 -13.83
CA ASN A 7 -19.53 -30.82 -14.48
C ASN A 7 -18.16 -31.40 -14.89
N PRO A 8 -17.59 -31.02 -16.05
CA PRO A 8 -16.22 -31.40 -16.44
C PRO A 8 -15.17 -30.54 -15.72
N LYS A 9 -14.04 -31.20 -15.39
CA LYS A 9 -12.87 -30.65 -14.69
C LYS A 9 -12.08 -29.65 -15.53
N THR A 10 -11.63 -28.57 -14.89
CA THR A 10 -10.87 -27.44 -15.46
C THR A 10 -9.38 -27.73 -15.61
N ASN A 11 -8.97 -28.02 -16.85
CA ASN A 11 -7.67 -27.60 -17.43
C ASN A 11 -7.89 -26.43 -18.42
N GLY A 12 -9.06 -25.77 -18.36
CA GLY A 12 -9.56 -24.86 -19.37
C GLY A 12 -9.57 -23.36 -19.00
N GLY A 13 -9.20 -22.94 -17.78
CA GLY A 13 -9.45 -21.57 -17.31
C GLY A 13 -8.85 -20.45 -18.17
N GLN A 14 -7.64 -20.64 -18.71
CA GLN A 14 -6.96 -19.63 -19.52
C GLN A 14 -7.36 -19.67 -21.01
N GLN A 15 -7.66 -20.86 -21.54
CA GLN A 15 -8.24 -21.03 -22.88
C GLN A 15 -9.69 -20.52 -22.92
N ASP A 16 -10.47 -20.73 -21.87
CA ASP A 16 -11.85 -20.26 -21.72
C ASP A 16 -11.90 -18.74 -21.56
N LEU A 17 -11.00 -18.14 -20.76
CA LEU A 17 -10.86 -16.68 -20.67
C LEU A 17 -10.50 -16.05 -22.02
N ASN A 18 -9.50 -16.59 -22.73
CA ASN A 18 -9.11 -16.09 -24.05
C ASN A 18 -10.26 -16.20 -25.07
N GLN A 19 -11.02 -17.30 -25.04
CA GLN A 19 -12.22 -17.46 -25.87
C GLN A 19 -13.29 -16.43 -25.53
N LEU A 20 -13.56 -16.17 -24.25
CA LEU A 20 -14.53 -15.16 -23.82
C LEU A 20 -14.09 -13.73 -24.21
N LEU A 21 -12.79 -13.43 -24.13
CA LEU A 21 -12.24 -12.15 -24.58
C LEU A 21 -12.33 -11.98 -26.10
N GLN A 22 -12.16 -13.07 -26.85
CA GLN A 22 -12.35 -13.09 -28.30
C GLN A 22 -13.83 -12.87 -28.66
N ILE A 23 -14.75 -13.57 -27.98
CA ILE A 23 -16.21 -13.39 -28.17
C ILE A 23 -16.62 -11.92 -27.97
N ARG A 24 -16.07 -11.23 -26.97
CA ARG A 24 -16.35 -9.80 -26.74
C ARG A 24 -15.84 -8.91 -27.88
N ARG A 25 -14.70 -9.25 -28.48
CA ARG A 25 -14.13 -8.55 -29.64
C ARG A 25 -14.94 -8.79 -30.90
N ASP A 26 -15.35 -10.03 -31.15
CA ASP A 26 -16.18 -10.39 -32.30
C ASP A 26 -17.55 -9.69 -32.22
N LYS A 27 -18.14 -9.60 -31.02
CA LYS A 27 -19.36 -8.81 -30.80
C LYS A 27 -19.17 -7.33 -31.12
N LEU A 28 -18.02 -6.74 -30.77
CA LEU A 28 -17.71 -5.36 -31.10
C LEU A 28 -17.53 -5.18 -32.62
N ALA A 29 -16.81 -6.08 -33.28
CA ALA A 29 -16.63 -6.06 -34.73
C ALA A 29 -18.00 -6.10 -35.44
N GLN A 30 -18.89 -6.98 -35.02
CA GLN A 30 -20.25 -7.04 -35.58
C GLN A 30 -21.05 -5.75 -35.32
N LEU A 31 -20.94 -5.14 -34.14
CA LEU A 31 -21.60 -3.85 -33.86
C LEU A 31 -21.11 -2.76 -34.81
N ILE A 32 -19.82 -2.75 -35.14
CA ILE A 32 -19.23 -1.79 -36.08
C ILE A 32 -19.73 -2.06 -37.51
N GLU A 33 -19.73 -3.32 -37.96
CA GLU A 33 -20.25 -3.72 -39.28
C GLU A 33 -21.74 -3.38 -39.43
N ASP A 34 -22.51 -3.49 -38.36
CA ASP A 34 -23.93 -3.15 -38.32
C ASP A 34 -24.19 -1.63 -38.26
N GLY A 35 -23.14 -0.78 -38.27
CA GLY A 35 -23.24 0.67 -38.16
C GLY A 35 -23.66 1.17 -36.77
N LYS A 36 -23.43 0.36 -35.73
CA LYS A 36 -23.82 0.59 -34.33
C LYS A 36 -22.60 0.65 -33.41
N ASN A 37 -21.54 1.31 -33.87
CA ASN A 37 -20.30 1.46 -33.09
C ASN A 37 -20.57 2.27 -31.80
N PRO A 38 -20.52 1.65 -30.61
CA PRO A 38 -20.85 2.38 -29.37
C PRO A 38 -19.83 3.48 -29.04
N PHE A 39 -18.62 3.40 -29.59
CA PHE A 39 -17.55 4.36 -29.32
C PHE A 39 -17.63 5.64 -30.18
N GLU A 40 -18.56 5.73 -31.13
CA GLU A 40 -18.87 6.98 -31.84
C GLU A 40 -19.80 7.90 -31.03
N ILE A 41 -20.44 7.35 -29.98
CA ILE A 41 -21.31 8.11 -29.09
C ILE A 41 -20.43 8.95 -28.15
N THR A 42 -20.41 10.25 -28.37
CA THR A 42 -19.61 11.21 -27.57
C THR A 42 -20.39 11.81 -26.40
N LYS A 43 -21.72 11.69 -26.39
CA LYS A 43 -22.60 12.30 -25.39
C LYS A 43 -23.82 11.41 -25.10
N TYR A 44 -24.22 11.36 -23.84
CA TYR A 44 -25.50 10.83 -23.40
C TYR A 44 -26.10 11.74 -22.32
N ASP A 45 -27.35 12.16 -22.49
CA ASP A 45 -28.03 13.07 -21.56
C ASP A 45 -28.57 12.31 -20.35
N VAL A 46 -27.85 12.36 -19.24
CA VAL A 46 -28.27 11.82 -17.93
C VAL A 46 -29.05 12.87 -17.16
N THR A 47 -30.17 12.45 -16.56
CA THR A 47 -31.04 13.34 -15.75
C THR A 47 -30.90 13.12 -14.25
N HIS A 48 -30.60 11.89 -13.83
CA HIS A 48 -30.56 11.49 -12.43
C HIS A 48 -29.47 10.43 -12.21
N HIS A 49 -28.97 10.33 -10.98
CA HIS A 49 -28.21 9.17 -10.54
C HIS A 49 -29.13 8.08 -9.98
N THR A 50 -28.62 6.85 -9.95
CA THR A 50 -29.37 5.67 -9.53
C THR A 50 -29.91 5.78 -8.11
N GLU A 51 -29.11 6.28 -7.16
CA GLU A 51 -29.54 6.41 -5.77
C GLU A 51 -30.48 7.60 -5.55
N ASP A 52 -30.31 8.70 -6.30
CA ASP A 52 -31.21 9.87 -6.24
C ASP A 52 -32.66 9.47 -6.59
N ILE A 53 -32.83 8.55 -7.55
CA ILE A 53 -34.14 8.00 -7.90
C ILE A 53 -34.76 7.23 -6.74
N LYS A 54 -33.96 6.50 -5.97
CA LYS A 54 -34.46 5.73 -4.82
C LYS A 54 -34.80 6.62 -3.64
N GLU A 55 -33.97 7.63 -3.36
CA GLU A 55 -34.19 8.59 -2.29
C GLU A 55 -35.41 9.47 -2.57
N GLN A 56 -35.59 9.91 -3.81
CA GLN A 56 -36.68 10.79 -4.24
C GLN A 56 -37.85 10.02 -4.90
N TYR A 57 -37.99 8.73 -4.58
CA TYR A 57 -38.89 7.82 -5.30
C TYR A 57 -40.34 8.30 -5.32
N GLU A 58 -40.88 8.82 -4.20
CA GLU A 58 -42.26 9.29 -4.12
C GLU A 58 -42.58 10.41 -5.12
N ALA A 59 -41.59 11.26 -5.43
CA ALA A 59 -41.74 12.35 -6.39
C ALA A 59 -41.53 11.88 -7.84
N LEU A 60 -40.78 10.79 -8.04
CA LEU A 60 -40.33 10.30 -9.34
C LEU A 60 -41.12 9.10 -9.85
N GLU A 61 -41.93 8.43 -9.02
CA GLU A 61 -42.74 7.29 -9.46
C GLU A 61 -43.64 7.66 -10.66
N GLY A 62 -43.57 6.84 -11.71
CA GLY A 62 -44.25 7.07 -12.99
C GLY A 62 -43.65 8.18 -13.86
N LYS A 63 -42.61 8.90 -13.40
CA LYS A 63 -41.90 9.91 -14.18
C LYS A 63 -40.81 9.29 -15.04
N GLU A 64 -40.57 9.90 -16.19
CA GLU A 64 -39.46 9.53 -17.06
C GLU A 64 -38.12 10.02 -16.49
N VAL A 65 -37.13 9.14 -16.57
CA VAL A 65 -35.75 9.37 -16.18
C VAL A 65 -34.82 8.82 -17.26
N SER A 66 -33.68 9.47 -17.41
CA SER A 66 -32.53 9.03 -18.19
C SER A 66 -31.35 8.80 -17.26
N VAL A 67 -30.81 7.59 -17.26
CA VAL A 67 -29.68 7.17 -16.43
C VAL A 67 -28.62 6.48 -17.29
N ALA A 68 -27.36 6.51 -16.87
CA ALA A 68 -26.30 5.74 -17.51
C ALA A 68 -25.43 5.06 -16.45
N GLY A 69 -24.99 3.84 -16.75
CA GLY A 69 -24.18 3.08 -15.80
C GLY A 69 -23.64 1.78 -16.37
N ARG A 70 -22.77 1.14 -15.60
CA ARG A 70 -22.18 -0.16 -15.92
C ARG A 70 -23.18 -1.28 -15.66
N LEU A 71 -23.38 -2.16 -16.63
CA LEU A 71 -24.22 -3.34 -16.51
C LEU A 71 -23.57 -4.36 -15.54
N MET A 72 -24.09 -4.48 -14.33
CA MET A 72 -23.53 -5.33 -13.27
C MET A 72 -24.18 -6.71 -13.18
N SER A 73 -25.43 -6.85 -13.63
CA SER A 73 -26.12 -8.12 -13.71
C SER A 73 -27.14 -8.09 -14.85
N LYS A 74 -27.45 -9.27 -15.39
CA LYS A 74 -28.44 -9.42 -16.46
C LYS A 74 -29.06 -10.80 -16.40
N ARG A 75 -30.39 -10.85 -16.34
CA ARG A 75 -31.21 -12.06 -16.35
C ARG A 75 -32.20 -11.99 -17.49
N VAL A 76 -32.06 -12.89 -18.46
CA VAL A 76 -32.93 -12.97 -19.65
C VAL A 76 -34.08 -13.93 -19.38
N MET A 77 -35.32 -13.49 -19.65
CA MET A 77 -36.55 -14.24 -19.40
C MET A 77 -37.47 -14.21 -20.63
N GLY A 78 -37.00 -14.81 -21.72
CA GLY A 78 -37.77 -14.89 -22.97
C GLY A 78 -37.88 -13.54 -23.68
N LYS A 79 -39.02 -12.85 -23.51
CA LYS A 79 -39.33 -11.53 -24.11
C LYS A 79 -39.12 -10.35 -23.16
N ALA A 80 -38.77 -10.62 -21.91
CA ALA A 80 -38.41 -9.61 -20.94
C ALA A 80 -37.12 -9.98 -20.23
N SER A 81 -36.47 -8.99 -19.65
CA SER A 81 -35.21 -9.17 -18.93
C SER A 81 -35.13 -8.19 -17.77
N PHE A 82 -34.37 -8.57 -16.75
CA PHE A 82 -33.96 -7.66 -15.68
C PHE A 82 -32.46 -7.49 -15.72
N CYS A 83 -31.98 -6.27 -15.52
CA CYS A 83 -30.57 -6.00 -15.31
C CYS A 83 -30.39 -4.97 -14.20
N HIS A 84 -29.18 -4.90 -13.66
CA HIS A 84 -28.79 -3.80 -12.78
C HIS A 84 -27.71 -2.99 -13.46
N ILE A 85 -27.85 -1.67 -13.41
CA ILE A 85 -26.80 -0.74 -13.82
C ILE A 85 -26.23 -0.05 -12.58
N GLN A 86 -24.93 0.23 -12.60
CA GLN A 86 -24.19 0.91 -11.52
C GLN A 86 -23.63 2.23 -12.03
N ASP A 87 -23.85 3.30 -11.28
CA ASP A 87 -23.23 4.61 -11.53
C ASP A 87 -22.34 5.05 -10.36
N LEU A 88 -22.09 6.36 -10.26
CA LEU A 88 -21.30 6.93 -9.16
C LEU A 88 -21.91 6.59 -7.79
N LYS A 89 -23.21 6.87 -7.62
CA LYS A 89 -23.89 6.84 -6.32
C LYS A 89 -24.38 5.45 -5.92
N GLY A 90 -24.73 4.59 -6.87
CA GLY A 90 -25.31 3.30 -6.50
C GLY A 90 -25.62 2.39 -7.68
N THR A 91 -26.65 1.57 -7.48
CA THR A 91 -27.18 0.65 -8.49
C THR A 91 -28.69 0.76 -8.59
N ILE A 92 -29.26 0.56 -9.77
CA ILE A 92 -30.71 0.46 -9.94
C ILE A 92 -31.08 -0.67 -10.88
N GLN A 93 -32.20 -1.34 -10.61
CA GLN A 93 -32.75 -2.35 -11.50
C GLN A 93 -33.44 -1.69 -12.69
N CYS A 94 -33.22 -2.26 -13.88
CA CYS A 94 -33.90 -1.91 -15.11
C CYS A 94 -34.68 -3.12 -15.62
N TYR A 95 -35.96 -2.91 -15.91
CA TYR A 95 -36.82 -3.88 -16.57
C TYR A 95 -36.84 -3.56 -18.08
N VAL A 96 -36.40 -4.51 -18.89
CA VAL A 96 -36.29 -4.36 -20.34
C VAL A 96 -37.23 -5.36 -21.01
N ALA A 97 -38.32 -4.87 -21.60
CA ALA A 97 -39.30 -5.68 -22.31
C ALA A 97 -39.24 -5.44 -23.81
N ARG A 98 -39.25 -6.52 -24.61
CA ARG A 98 -39.22 -6.45 -26.08
C ARG A 98 -40.35 -5.60 -26.66
N ASP A 99 -41.54 -5.74 -26.09
CA ASP A 99 -42.73 -5.04 -26.60
C ASP A 99 -42.69 -3.53 -26.27
N GLU A 100 -41.71 -3.08 -25.49
CA GLU A 100 -41.52 -1.69 -25.07
C GLU A 100 -40.33 -1.03 -25.77
N VAL A 101 -39.18 -1.72 -25.86
CA VAL A 101 -37.97 -1.20 -26.52
C VAL A 101 -37.88 -1.54 -28.01
N GLY A 102 -38.73 -2.45 -28.50
CA GLY A 102 -38.71 -2.96 -29.88
C GLY A 102 -37.91 -4.26 -30.05
N GLU A 103 -38.19 -4.99 -31.14
CA GLU A 103 -37.63 -6.31 -31.38
C GLU A 103 -36.11 -6.29 -31.66
N ASP A 104 -35.65 -5.36 -32.50
CA ASP A 104 -34.23 -5.23 -32.84
C ASP A 104 -33.38 -4.78 -31.64
N ALA A 105 -33.82 -3.73 -30.93
CA ALA A 105 -33.12 -3.24 -29.75
C ALA A 105 -33.06 -4.30 -28.64
N TYR A 106 -34.12 -5.10 -28.45
CA TYR A 106 -34.11 -6.19 -27.49
C TYR A 106 -33.20 -7.35 -27.91
N LYS A 107 -33.11 -7.65 -29.21
CA LYS A 107 -32.16 -8.63 -29.77
C LYS A 107 -30.72 -8.17 -29.56
N ASP A 108 -30.43 -6.88 -29.74
CA ASP A 108 -29.11 -6.30 -29.48
C ASP A 108 -28.79 -6.32 -27.98
N PHE A 109 -29.73 -5.90 -27.13
CA PHE A 109 -29.58 -5.96 -25.68
C PHE A 109 -29.23 -7.37 -25.21
N LYS A 110 -29.83 -8.43 -25.77
CA LYS A 110 -29.49 -9.82 -25.44
C LYS A 110 -28.02 -10.15 -25.70
N LYS A 111 -27.33 -9.47 -26.63
CA LYS A 111 -25.90 -9.64 -26.88
C LYS A 111 -25.00 -8.85 -25.93
N TYR A 112 -25.51 -7.84 -25.22
CA TYR A 112 -24.73 -7.05 -24.26
C TYR A 112 -24.20 -7.91 -23.12
N ASP A 113 -23.03 -7.57 -22.62
CA ASP A 113 -22.30 -8.31 -21.59
C ASP A 113 -22.19 -7.53 -20.29
N ILE A 114 -22.06 -8.27 -19.18
CA ILE A 114 -21.69 -7.67 -17.89
C ILE A 114 -20.38 -6.88 -18.07
N GLY A 115 -20.34 -5.67 -17.53
CA GLY A 115 -19.25 -4.71 -17.68
C GLY A 115 -19.48 -3.65 -18.76
N ASP A 116 -20.39 -3.87 -19.71
CA ASP A 116 -20.76 -2.85 -20.71
C ASP A 116 -21.35 -1.60 -20.02
N ILE A 117 -21.09 -0.41 -20.57
CA ILE A 117 -21.74 0.83 -20.10
C ILE A 117 -22.95 1.08 -20.99
N VAL A 118 -24.11 1.27 -20.36
CA VAL A 118 -25.39 1.44 -21.04
C VAL A 118 -26.11 2.69 -20.55
N GLY A 119 -26.85 3.32 -21.45
CA GLY A 119 -27.85 4.34 -21.16
C GLY A 119 -29.24 3.72 -21.15
N VAL A 120 -30.07 4.13 -20.20
CA VAL A 120 -31.46 3.69 -20.05
C VAL A 120 -32.37 4.91 -19.91
N LYS A 121 -33.34 5.05 -20.81
CA LYS A 121 -34.47 5.97 -20.63
C LYS A 121 -35.75 5.18 -20.39
N GLY A 122 -36.55 5.62 -19.44
CA GLY A 122 -37.76 4.92 -19.07
C GLY A 122 -38.45 5.58 -17.90
N PHE A 123 -39.49 4.95 -17.37
CA PHE A 123 -40.23 5.49 -16.23
C PHE A 123 -39.95 4.71 -14.95
N VAL A 124 -39.90 5.43 -13.82
CA VAL A 124 -39.68 4.82 -12.50
C VAL A 124 -40.92 4.05 -12.07
N PHE A 125 -40.74 2.84 -11.55
CA PHE A 125 -41.85 2.01 -11.06
C PHE A 125 -41.36 0.98 -10.03
N THR A 126 -42.30 0.31 -9.37
CA THR A 126 -42.02 -0.80 -8.46
C THR A 126 -42.40 -2.12 -9.10
N THR A 127 -41.50 -3.10 -9.01
CA THR A 127 -41.78 -4.48 -9.47
C THR A 127 -42.66 -5.25 -8.48
N LYS A 128 -43.15 -6.42 -8.88
CA LYS A 128 -43.96 -7.29 -7.99
C LYS A 128 -43.23 -7.72 -6.71
N THR A 129 -41.90 -7.71 -6.71
CA THR A 129 -41.07 -8.04 -5.54
C THR A 129 -40.81 -6.83 -4.63
N GLY A 130 -41.38 -5.66 -4.96
CA GLY A 130 -41.22 -4.43 -4.17
C GLY A 130 -39.95 -3.62 -4.50
N GLU A 131 -39.19 -4.01 -5.54
CA GLU A 131 -37.93 -3.33 -5.87
C GLU A 131 -38.16 -2.13 -6.80
N LYS A 132 -37.67 -0.96 -6.36
CA LYS A 132 -37.64 0.30 -7.13
C LYS A 132 -36.80 0.13 -8.39
N SER A 133 -37.41 0.34 -9.55
CA SER A 133 -36.85 -0.02 -10.86
C SER A 133 -37.16 1.04 -11.92
N ILE A 134 -36.47 0.97 -13.06
CA ILE A 134 -36.78 1.74 -14.27
C ILE A 134 -37.36 0.80 -15.32
N HIS A 135 -38.55 1.10 -15.83
CA HIS A 135 -39.12 0.39 -16.97
C HIS A 135 -38.58 1.03 -18.26
N ALA A 136 -37.63 0.37 -18.90
CA ALA A 136 -36.91 0.89 -20.05
C ALA A 136 -37.81 1.03 -21.29
N LYS A 137 -37.82 2.24 -21.86
CA LYS A 137 -38.38 2.57 -23.17
C LYS A 137 -37.29 2.64 -24.25
N GLU A 138 -36.09 3.07 -23.87
CA GLU A 138 -34.93 3.16 -24.74
C GLU A 138 -33.71 2.57 -24.02
N LEU A 139 -32.89 1.82 -24.76
CA LEU A 139 -31.61 1.30 -24.28
C LEU A 139 -30.52 1.59 -25.30
N THR A 140 -29.40 2.15 -24.84
CA THR A 140 -28.26 2.52 -25.69
C THR A 140 -26.98 1.89 -25.13
N LEU A 141 -26.23 1.13 -25.94
CA LEU A 141 -24.86 0.73 -25.57
C LEU A 141 -23.93 1.93 -25.77
N LEU A 142 -23.32 2.40 -24.68
CA LEU A 142 -22.42 3.56 -24.70
C LEU A 142 -20.96 3.15 -24.76
N SER A 143 -20.61 1.99 -24.20
CA SER A 143 -19.24 1.46 -24.27
C SER A 143 -19.23 -0.05 -24.12
N LYS A 144 -18.59 -0.75 -25.06
CA LYS A 144 -18.41 -2.20 -24.98
C LYS A 144 -17.24 -2.54 -24.07
N SER A 145 -17.48 -3.34 -23.02
CA SER A 145 -16.41 -3.92 -22.22
C SER A 145 -15.79 -5.10 -22.96
N LEU A 146 -14.51 -4.97 -23.31
CA LEU A 146 -13.69 -6.01 -23.93
C LEU A 146 -12.95 -6.89 -22.91
N GLN A 147 -13.10 -6.57 -21.63
CA GLN A 147 -12.60 -7.34 -20.49
C GLN A 147 -13.76 -7.93 -19.69
N ILE A 148 -13.46 -8.95 -18.90
CA ILE A 148 -14.42 -9.62 -18.02
C ILE A 148 -14.21 -9.07 -16.61
N LEU A 149 -15.29 -8.61 -15.98
CA LEU A 149 -15.24 -8.25 -14.56
C LEU A 149 -15.03 -9.51 -13.71
N PRO A 150 -14.32 -9.41 -12.57
CA PRO A 150 -14.27 -10.49 -11.59
C PRO A 150 -15.67 -10.93 -11.15
N GLU A 151 -15.78 -12.14 -10.62
CA GLU A 151 -17.06 -12.68 -10.16
C GLU A 151 -17.68 -11.81 -9.05
N LYS A 152 -18.98 -11.51 -9.17
CA LYS A 152 -19.68 -10.56 -8.31
C LYS A 152 -19.82 -11.04 -6.86
N PHE A 153 -19.91 -12.34 -6.60
CA PHE A 153 -20.26 -12.87 -5.28
C PHE A 153 -19.14 -12.71 -4.24
N HIS A 154 -17.89 -12.76 -4.67
CA HIS A 154 -16.73 -12.65 -3.76
C HIS A 154 -16.04 -11.28 -3.85
N GLY A 155 -16.43 -10.42 -4.79
CA GLY A 155 -15.73 -9.17 -5.09
C GLY A 155 -14.31 -9.44 -5.61
N LEU A 156 -13.51 -8.38 -5.70
CA LEU A 156 -12.06 -8.53 -5.95
C LEU A 156 -11.35 -8.57 -4.61
N THR A 157 -10.89 -9.75 -4.18
CA THR A 157 -10.30 -9.97 -2.84
C THR A 157 -8.77 -9.86 -2.81
N ASN A 158 -8.09 -10.21 -3.90
CA ASN A 158 -6.63 -10.15 -3.97
C ASN A 158 -6.14 -8.69 -3.89
N THR A 159 -5.49 -8.34 -2.78
CA THR A 159 -5.05 -6.97 -2.46
C THR A 159 -4.04 -6.41 -3.45
N ASP A 160 -3.11 -7.21 -3.98
CA ASP A 160 -2.15 -6.76 -5.00
C ASP A 160 -2.87 -6.39 -6.31
N ILE A 161 -3.83 -7.22 -6.76
CA ILE A 161 -4.64 -6.90 -7.95
C ILE A 161 -5.51 -5.67 -7.71
N ARG A 162 -6.09 -5.51 -6.52
CA ARG A 162 -6.89 -4.31 -6.16
C ARG A 162 -6.07 -3.03 -6.33
N TYR A 163 -4.84 -3.00 -5.83
CA TYR A 163 -3.97 -1.84 -5.95
C TYR A 163 -3.49 -1.59 -7.38
N ARG A 164 -3.15 -2.65 -8.14
CA ARG A 164 -2.71 -2.52 -9.55
C ARG A 164 -3.83 -2.16 -10.50
N GLN A 165 -5.04 -2.64 -10.24
CA GLN A 165 -6.22 -2.43 -11.05
C GLN A 165 -7.29 -1.69 -10.25
N ARG A 166 -6.93 -0.52 -9.70
CA ARG A 166 -7.83 0.30 -8.89
C ARG A 166 -9.19 0.54 -9.57
N TYR A 167 -9.19 0.71 -10.88
CA TYR A 167 -10.43 0.89 -11.65
C TYR A 167 -11.39 -0.32 -11.55
N VAL A 168 -10.88 -1.55 -11.42
CA VAL A 168 -11.70 -2.75 -11.15
C VAL A 168 -12.13 -2.79 -9.69
N ASP A 169 -11.22 -2.47 -8.77
CA ASP A 169 -11.51 -2.40 -7.33
C ASP A 169 -12.66 -1.43 -7.03
N LEU A 170 -12.62 -0.22 -7.59
CA LEU A 170 -13.69 0.80 -7.46
C LEU A 170 -15.04 0.36 -8.03
N ILE A 171 -15.05 -0.55 -9.01
CA ILE A 171 -16.29 -1.12 -9.57
C ILE A 171 -16.84 -2.19 -8.62
N MET A 172 -15.97 -3.09 -8.17
CA MET A 172 -16.36 -4.31 -7.46
C MET A 172 -16.58 -4.11 -5.97
N ASN A 173 -15.92 -3.13 -5.35
CA ASN A 173 -15.91 -2.89 -3.90
C ASN A 173 -16.42 -1.45 -3.60
N PRO A 174 -17.73 -1.27 -3.33
CA PRO A 174 -18.31 0.04 -3.04
C PRO A 174 -17.68 0.76 -1.85
N ASP A 175 -17.27 0.03 -0.81
CA ASP A 175 -16.66 0.62 0.38
C ASP A 175 -15.30 1.28 0.05
N VAL A 176 -14.55 0.72 -0.90
CA VAL A 176 -13.30 1.34 -1.40
C VAL A 176 -13.61 2.67 -2.08
N LYS A 177 -14.70 2.74 -2.86
CA LYS A 177 -15.13 4.00 -3.48
C LYS A 177 -15.49 5.04 -2.39
N ASP A 178 -16.20 4.63 -1.34
CA ASP A 178 -16.55 5.50 -0.21
C ASP A 178 -15.30 6.08 0.48
N THR A 179 -14.25 5.28 0.69
CA THR A 179 -12.96 5.76 1.22
C THR A 179 -12.40 6.94 0.42
N PHE A 180 -12.42 6.89 -0.92
CA PHE A 180 -11.91 7.97 -1.76
C PHE A 180 -12.85 9.18 -1.85
N VAL A 181 -14.16 8.97 -1.74
CA VAL A 181 -15.14 10.06 -1.57
C VAL A 181 -14.86 10.78 -0.26
N LYS A 182 -14.71 10.05 0.85
CA LYS A 182 -14.34 10.61 2.16
C LYS A 182 -12.99 11.30 2.14
N ARG A 183 -11.98 10.76 1.46
CA ARG A 183 -10.69 11.44 1.27
C ARG A 183 -10.89 12.84 0.68
N SER A 184 -11.72 12.96 -0.34
CA SER A 184 -12.03 14.24 -0.99
C SER A 184 -12.80 15.19 -0.06
N GLN A 185 -13.72 14.66 0.75
CA GLN A 185 -14.44 15.42 1.77
C GLN A 185 -13.51 15.90 2.89
N ILE A 186 -12.62 15.06 3.40
CA ILE A 186 -11.60 15.41 4.41
C ILE A 186 -10.77 16.59 3.92
N LEU A 187 -10.21 16.50 2.70
CA LEU A 187 -9.44 17.58 2.11
C LEU A 187 -10.24 18.88 1.96
N LYS A 188 -11.51 18.78 1.54
CA LYS A 188 -12.40 19.93 1.43
C LYS A 188 -12.66 20.58 2.79
N GLU A 189 -12.93 19.78 3.82
CA GLU A 189 -13.26 20.30 5.14
C GLU A 189 -12.04 20.85 5.89
N ILE A 190 -10.84 20.30 5.65
CA ILE A 190 -9.58 20.92 6.10
C ILE A 190 -9.43 22.32 5.52
N ARG A 191 -9.62 22.47 4.19
CA ARG A 191 -9.56 23.80 3.55
C ARG A 191 -10.61 24.76 4.13
N ASN A 192 -11.87 24.33 4.24
CA ASN A 192 -12.93 25.15 4.85
C ASN A 192 -12.57 25.60 6.28
N PHE A 193 -11.97 24.71 7.08
CA PHE A 193 -11.56 25.02 8.45
C PHE A 193 -10.44 26.07 8.47
N LEU A 194 -9.43 25.93 7.63
CA LEU A 194 -8.30 26.84 7.54
C LEU A 194 -8.70 28.20 6.93
N ASP A 195 -9.51 28.20 5.88
CA ASP A 195 -10.12 29.40 5.30
C ASP A 195 -10.93 30.18 6.36
N GLY A 196 -11.72 29.45 7.17
CA GLY A 196 -12.48 30.00 8.28
C GLY A 196 -11.61 30.62 9.39
N ARG A 197 -10.32 30.26 9.45
CA ARG A 197 -9.31 30.81 10.38
C ARG A 197 -8.35 31.80 9.71
N GLY A 198 -8.61 32.18 8.45
CA GLY A 198 -7.85 33.20 7.72
C GLY A 198 -6.48 32.74 7.25
N PHE A 199 -6.26 31.43 7.07
CA PHE A 199 -5.08 30.93 6.40
C PHE A 199 -5.21 31.10 4.88
N MET A 200 -4.10 31.42 4.22
CA MET A 200 -4.01 31.53 2.77
C MET A 200 -3.43 30.25 2.18
N GLU A 201 -4.16 29.57 1.29
CA GLU A 201 -3.61 28.46 0.50
C GLU A 201 -2.60 29.01 -0.51
N VAL A 202 -1.40 28.43 -0.56
CA VAL A 202 -0.32 28.79 -1.47
C VAL A 202 0.25 27.55 -2.16
N GLU A 203 1.03 27.76 -3.21
CA GLU A 203 1.77 26.69 -3.89
C GLU A 203 3.25 27.07 -3.98
N THR A 204 4.12 26.20 -3.47
CA THR A 204 5.58 26.36 -3.47
C THR A 204 6.26 25.38 -4.44
N PRO A 205 7.53 25.60 -4.83
CA PRO A 205 8.22 24.73 -5.78
C PRO A 205 8.28 23.26 -5.36
N MET A 206 8.02 22.33 -6.28
CA MET A 206 8.26 20.89 -6.10
C MET A 206 9.65 20.45 -6.55
N LEU A 207 10.23 21.16 -7.50
CA LEU A 207 11.61 21.00 -7.95
C LEU A 207 12.46 22.05 -7.24
N VAL A 208 13.45 21.60 -6.47
CA VAL A 208 14.25 22.43 -5.58
C VAL A 208 15.73 22.14 -5.77
N ALA A 209 16.58 23.16 -5.61
CA ALA A 209 18.03 22.98 -5.67
C ALA A 209 18.55 22.25 -4.42
N ASN A 210 18.02 22.61 -3.25
CA ASN A 210 18.27 21.93 -1.99
C ASN A 210 16.96 21.32 -1.45
N ALA A 211 16.97 20.03 -1.13
CA ALA A 211 15.85 19.34 -0.51
C ALA A 211 16.08 19.34 1.01
N GLY A 212 15.50 20.32 1.69
CA GLY A 212 15.53 20.44 3.16
C GLY A 212 14.12 20.60 3.75
N GLY A 213 14.05 20.79 5.07
CA GLY A 213 12.78 20.87 5.83
C GLY A 213 12.32 19.53 6.41
N ALA A 214 13.08 18.45 6.18
CA ALA A 214 12.87 17.16 6.82
C ALA A 214 14.18 16.36 6.78
N ALA A 215 14.31 15.35 7.64
CA ALA A 215 15.34 14.33 7.48
C ALA A 215 14.78 13.23 6.57
N ALA A 216 15.22 13.18 5.31
CA ALA A 216 14.81 12.19 4.33
C ALA A 216 15.69 12.22 3.08
N ARG A 217 15.90 11.06 2.46
CA ARG A 217 16.61 10.99 1.18
C ARG A 217 15.75 11.54 0.03
N PRO A 218 16.23 12.50 -0.78
CA PRO A 218 15.44 13.03 -1.89
C PRO A 218 15.48 12.11 -3.13
N PHE A 219 14.52 12.32 -4.04
CA PHE A 219 14.65 11.90 -5.42
C PHE A 219 15.39 12.97 -6.22
N GLU A 220 16.40 12.56 -6.98
CA GLU A 220 17.19 13.42 -7.84
C GLU A 220 16.70 13.36 -9.29
N THR A 221 16.75 14.48 -10.00
CA THR A 221 16.43 14.58 -11.42
C THR A 221 17.22 15.70 -12.07
N HIS A 222 17.10 15.85 -13.39
CA HIS A 222 17.92 16.79 -14.16
C HIS A 222 17.05 17.68 -15.05
N TYR A 223 17.24 18.99 -14.95
CA TYR A 223 16.54 19.97 -15.76
C TYR A 223 17.34 20.31 -17.02
N ASN A 224 17.05 19.58 -18.10
CA ASN A 224 17.76 19.65 -19.39
C ASN A 224 17.95 21.06 -19.98
N ALA A 225 17.00 21.99 -19.78
CA ALA A 225 17.07 23.30 -20.42
C ALA A 225 18.04 24.26 -19.71
N LEU A 226 18.23 24.08 -18.40
CA LEU A 226 19.20 24.84 -17.61
C LEU A 226 20.51 24.07 -17.38
N ASP A 227 20.54 22.78 -17.71
CA ASP A 227 21.66 21.87 -17.44
C ASP A 227 21.98 21.83 -15.93
N GLU A 228 20.92 21.74 -15.11
CA GLU A 228 21.00 21.78 -13.65
C GLU A 228 20.40 20.51 -13.02
N ASP A 229 21.10 19.96 -12.04
CA ASP A 229 20.56 18.90 -11.20
C ASP A 229 19.63 19.52 -10.15
N VAL A 230 18.43 18.95 -10.04
CA VAL A 230 17.39 19.40 -9.10
C VAL A 230 16.82 18.19 -8.35
N LYS A 231 16.19 18.45 -7.22
CA LYS A 231 15.61 17.44 -6.35
C LYS A 231 14.11 17.62 -6.28
N LEU A 232 13.38 16.53 -6.10
CA LEU A 232 11.99 16.61 -5.64
C LEU A 232 11.99 16.97 -4.16
N ARG A 233 11.11 17.89 -3.76
CA ARG A 233 10.99 18.34 -2.36
C ARG A 233 10.62 17.19 -1.40
N ILE A 234 11.25 17.20 -0.23
CA ILE A 234 10.98 16.26 0.87
C ILE A 234 10.05 16.84 1.96
N SER A 235 9.84 18.16 1.92
CA SER A 235 9.02 18.98 2.81
C SER A 235 8.57 20.27 2.08
N LEU A 236 7.61 21.00 2.66
CA LEU A 236 7.13 22.30 2.19
C LEU A 236 7.77 23.48 2.97
N GLU A 237 8.49 23.17 4.05
CA GLU A 237 8.77 24.07 5.17
C GLU A 237 9.57 25.31 4.78
N LEU A 238 10.74 25.10 4.15
CA LEU A 238 11.69 26.20 3.95
C LEU A 238 11.12 27.30 3.06
N TYR A 239 10.26 26.96 2.09
CA TYR A 239 9.59 27.94 1.24
C TYR A 239 8.42 28.61 1.94
N LEU A 240 7.62 27.87 2.72
CA LEU A 240 6.53 28.46 3.49
C LEU A 240 7.05 29.45 4.55
N LYS A 241 8.19 29.16 5.19
CA LYS A 241 8.88 30.11 6.08
C LYS A 241 9.33 31.39 5.36
N ARG A 242 9.82 31.28 4.12
CA ARG A 242 10.14 32.47 3.29
C ARG A 242 8.90 33.35 3.06
N LEU A 243 7.72 32.76 2.94
CA LEU A 243 6.47 33.52 2.83
C LEU A 243 6.09 34.23 4.14
N ILE A 244 6.40 33.62 5.28
CA ILE A 244 6.23 34.26 6.60
C ILE A 244 7.19 35.45 6.74
N VAL A 245 8.45 35.32 6.33
CA VAL A 245 9.40 36.46 6.20
C VAL A 245 8.82 37.53 5.27
N GLY A 246 8.17 37.13 4.18
CA GLY A 246 7.48 38.02 3.25
C GLY A 246 6.23 38.71 3.81
N GLY A 247 5.78 38.37 5.03
CA GLY A 247 4.67 39.02 5.71
C GLY A 247 3.29 38.44 5.45
N LEU A 248 3.19 37.20 4.92
CA LEU A 248 1.87 36.58 4.66
C LEU A 248 1.16 36.05 5.93
N GLU A 249 1.84 36.06 7.09
CA GLU A 249 1.38 35.73 8.46
C GLU A 249 0.70 34.38 8.69
N ARG A 250 -0.17 33.88 7.82
CA ARG A 250 -0.89 32.60 7.92
C ARG A 250 -0.98 31.95 6.55
N VAL A 251 -0.09 31.00 6.28
CA VAL A 251 -0.05 30.27 5.00
C VAL A 251 -0.18 28.78 5.23
N TYR A 252 -0.77 28.08 4.27
CA TYR A 252 -0.74 26.62 4.22
C TYR A 252 -0.61 26.12 2.79
N GLU A 253 -0.06 24.93 2.63
CA GLU A 253 -0.07 24.20 1.37
C GLU A 253 -0.46 22.74 1.64
N ILE A 254 -1.39 22.20 0.84
CA ILE A 254 -1.67 20.77 0.77
C ILE A 254 -1.02 20.24 -0.52
N GLY A 255 0.18 19.68 -0.38
CA GLY A 255 1.04 19.35 -1.51
C GLY A 255 1.49 17.89 -1.51
N ARG A 256 2.05 17.46 -2.64
CA ARG A 256 2.82 16.21 -2.71
C ARG A 256 4.24 16.46 -2.20
N VAL A 257 4.76 15.56 -1.39
CA VAL A 257 6.18 15.45 -1.04
C VAL A 257 6.70 14.09 -1.47
N PHE A 258 8.01 13.98 -1.68
CA PHE A 258 8.64 12.81 -2.26
C PHE A 258 9.84 12.41 -1.42
N ARG A 259 9.84 11.20 -0.87
CA ARG A 259 10.93 10.66 -0.05
C ARG A 259 11.37 9.31 -0.62
N ASN A 260 12.66 9.18 -0.89
CA ASN A 260 13.25 8.02 -1.53
C ASN A 260 13.53 6.92 -0.49
N GLU A 261 12.43 6.41 0.07
CA GLU A 261 12.41 5.49 1.20
C GLU A 261 11.68 4.18 0.83
N GLY A 262 11.70 3.22 1.75
CA GLY A 262 10.96 1.96 1.62
C GLY A 262 9.44 2.15 1.52
N VAL A 263 8.76 1.14 0.99
CA VAL A 263 7.28 1.10 0.95
C VAL A 263 6.78 0.06 1.94
N ASP A 264 5.91 0.47 2.86
CA ASP A 264 5.30 -0.41 3.86
C ASP A 264 3.79 -0.11 4.01
N THR A 265 3.20 -0.43 5.17
CA THR A 265 1.79 -0.19 5.46
C THR A 265 1.46 1.28 5.78
N ARG A 266 2.47 2.12 6.02
CA ARG A 266 2.38 3.51 6.49
C ARG A 266 3.11 4.48 5.57
N HIS A 267 4.05 4.00 4.76
CA HIS A 267 4.91 4.80 3.89
C HIS A 267 4.68 4.51 2.42
N ASN A 268 4.56 5.57 1.62
CA ASN A 268 4.57 5.54 0.17
C ASN A 268 5.55 6.63 -0.31
N PRO A 269 6.38 6.39 -1.35
CA PRO A 269 7.47 7.30 -1.72
C PRO A 269 6.99 8.70 -2.14
N GLU A 270 5.75 8.79 -2.59
CA GLU A 270 5.06 10.05 -2.84
C GLU A 270 3.79 10.09 -1.98
N PHE A 271 3.62 11.12 -1.16
CA PHE A 271 2.48 11.22 -0.24
C PHE A 271 2.01 12.67 -0.04
N THR A 272 0.76 12.84 0.36
CA THR A 272 0.18 14.17 0.59
C THR A 272 0.52 14.63 2.00
N LEU A 273 1.28 15.72 2.06
CA LEU A 273 1.58 16.46 3.29
C LEU A 273 0.82 17.77 3.24
N MET A 274 0.25 18.17 4.38
CA MET A 274 -0.15 19.55 4.58
C MET A 274 0.82 20.19 5.54
N GLU A 275 1.43 21.29 5.16
CA GLU A 275 2.14 22.14 6.10
C GLU A 275 1.46 23.51 6.19
N LEU A 276 1.51 24.10 7.37
CA LEU A 276 1.04 25.46 7.60
C LEU A 276 1.92 26.17 8.61
N TYR A 277 1.97 27.49 8.48
CA TYR A 277 2.75 28.37 9.33
C TYR A 277 1.91 29.58 9.72
N GLN A 278 1.96 29.92 11.01
CA GLN A 278 1.26 31.06 11.58
C GLN A 278 2.26 31.93 12.36
N ALA A 279 2.37 33.19 11.99
CA ALA A 279 3.13 34.19 12.74
C ALA A 279 2.45 34.52 14.07
N TYR A 280 3.27 34.95 15.03
CA TYR A 280 2.93 35.38 16.38
C TYR A 280 2.22 34.31 17.23
N THR A 281 2.55 33.05 17.01
CA THR A 281 2.15 31.91 17.86
C THR A 281 3.34 30.98 18.06
N ASP A 282 3.15 29.98 18.91
CA ASP A 282 4.11 28.93 19.28
C ASP A 282 3.50 27.54 19.03
N TYR A 283 4.22 26.49 19.46
CA TYR A 283 3.75 25.11 19.45
C TYR A 283 2.46 24.86 20.27
N GLU A 284 2.14 25.68 21.28
CA GLU A 284 0.88 25.57 22.04
C GLU A 284 -0.32 25.99 21.19
N GLY A 285 -0.16 27.07 20.42
CA GLY A 285 -1.14 27.45 19.41
C GLY A 285 -1.31 26.38 18.32
N MET A 286 -0.23 25.69 17.93
CA MET A 286 -0.31 24.57 17.00
C MET A 286 -1.04 23.35 17.59
N MET A 287 -0.91 23.07 18.89
CA MET A 287 -1.71 22.03 19.56
C MET A 287 -3.21 22.36 19.55
N GLU A 288 -3.59 23.61 19.86
CA GLU A 288 -5.01 24.05 19.77
C GLU A 288 -5.55 23.89 18.35
N LEU A 289 -4.80 24.37 17.36
CA LEU A 289 -5.20 24.29 15.96
C LEU A 289 -5.41 22.84 15.53
N THR A 290 -4.48 21.95 15.89
CA THR A 290 -4.52 20.52 15.59
C THR A 290 -5.74 19.85 16.21
N GLU A 291 -5.94 20.04 17.52
CA GLU A 291 -7.06 19.43 18.24
C GLU A 291 -8.40 19.87 17.65
N SER A 292 -8.55 21.18 17.41
CA SER A 292 -9.75 21.76 16.81
C SER A 292 -10.00 21.23 15.40
N MET A 293 -8.96 21.12 14.57
CA MET A 293 -9.08 20.64 13.19
C MET A 293 -9.48 19.16 13.14
N PHE A 294 -8.79 18.30 13.89
CA PHE A 294 -9.07 16.85 13.89
C PHE A 294 -10.50 16.57 14.33
N ARG A 295 -10.95 17.24 15.40
CA ARG A 295 -12.34 17.15 15.89
C ARG A 295 -13.34 17.64 14.83
N TYR A 296 -13.10 18.82 14.25
CA TYR A 296 -13.97 19.39 13.22
C TYR A 296 -14.13 18.45 12.01
N VAL A 297 -13.02 17.95 11.48
CA VAL A 297 -13.03 17.09 10.28
C VAL A 297 -13.73 15.76 10.58
N ALA A 298 -13.47 15.15 11.74
CA ALA A 298 -14.14 13.92 12.15
C ALA A 298 -15.66 14.11 12.27
N GLU A 299 -16.12 15.20 12.89
CA GLU A 299 -17.55 15.52 12.98
C GLU A 299 -18.19 15.73 11.60
N LYS A 300 -17.52 16.42 10.68
CA LYS A 300 -18.05 16.68 9.34
C LYS A 300 -18.11 15.45 8.44
N VAL A 301 -17.11 14.57 8.52
CA VAL A 301 -16.96 13.44 7.60
C VAL A 301 -17.52 12.15 8.18
N CYS A 302 -17.32 11.90 9.47
CA CYS A 302 -17.77 10.70 10.16
C CYS A 302 -19.08 10.91 10.93
N GLY A 303 -19.56 12.16 11.05
CA GLY A 303 -20.76 12.52 11.81
C GLY A 303 -20.54 12.58 13.33
N THR A 304 -19.33 12.31 13.80
CA THR A 304 -18.96 12.24 15.23
C THR A 304 -17.45 12.38 15.40
N ALA A 305 -17.01 12.93 16.54
CA ALA A 305 -15.60 12.95 16.95
C ALA A 305 -15.14 11.65 17.64
N VAL A 306 -16.06 10.69 17.87
CA VAL A 306 -15.76 9.37 18.41
C VAL A 306 -15.83 8.34 17.29
N ILE A 307 -14.67 7.86 16.85
CA ILE A 307 -14.54 6.94 15.72
C ILE A 307 -14.08 5.56 16.20
N THR A 308 -14.14 4.57 15.30
CA THR A 308 -13.51 3.26 15.51
C THR A 308 -12.40 3.09 14.48
N TYR A 309 -11.22 2.67 14.94
CA TYR A 309 -10.08 2.34 14.10
C TYR A 309 -9.53 0.97 14.50
N ASN A 310 -9.56 0.01 13.59
CA ASN A 310 -9.17 -1.39 13.78
C ASN A 310 -9.81 -2.00 15.06
N GLY A 311 -11.11 -1.79 15.22
CA GLY A 311 -11.89 -2.25 16.39
C GLY A 311 -11.65 -1.47 17.70
N THR A 312 -10.77 -0.48 17.71
CA THR A 312 -10.46 0.36 18.88
C THR A 312 -11.21 1.68 18.79
N VAL A 313 -11.84 2.09 19.89
CA VAL A 313 -12.53 3.39 19.98
C VAL A 313 -11.51 4.52 20.17
N ILE A 314 -11.56 5.51 19.30
CA ILE A 314 -10.74 6.73 19.37
C ILE A 314 -11.67 7.92 19.64
N ASP A 315 -11.46 8.62 20.74
CA ASP A 315 -12.32 9.72 21.19
C ASP A 315 -11.61 11.06 21.06
N MET A 316 -11.84 11.75 19.94
CA MET A 316 -11.31 13.10 19.70
C MET A 316 -12.22 14.19 20.28
N SER A 317 -13.33 13.85 20.94
CA SER A 317 -14.22 14.84 21.57
C SER A 317 -13.64 15.41 22.86
N LYS A 318 -12.71 14.68 23.48
CA LYS A 318 -12.00 15.09 24.70
C LYS A 318 -10.77 15.94 24.36
N PRO A 319 -10.26 16.73 25.32
CA PRO A 319 -8.93 17.32 25.22
C PRO A 319 -7.88 16.22 24.99
N PHE A 320 -6.93 16.47 24.09
CA PHE A 320 -5.88 15.49 23.79
C PHE A 320 -4.90 15.42 24.96
N GLU A 321 -4.38 14.22 25.25
CA GLU A 321 -3.39 14.03 26.32
C GLU A 321 -2.11 14.80 25.96
N ARG A 322 -1.41 15.31 26.97
CA ARG A 322 -0.14 16.01 26.81
C ARG A 322 0.88 15.35 27.73
N ILE A 323 1.99 14.91 27.15
CA ILE A 323 3.09 14.26 27.89
C ILE A 323 4.42 14.69 27.27
N THR A 324 5.46 14.89 28.08
CA THR A 324 6.81 15.12 27.52
C THR A 324 7.41 13.79 27.06
N MET A 325 8.31 13.81 26.08
CA MET A 325 9.00 12.60 25.62
C MET A 325 9.72 11.89 26.78
N ILE A 326 10.41 12.65 27.65
CA ILE A 326 11.09 12.12 28.83
C ILE A 326 10.10 11.50 29.82
N ASP A 327 8.96 12.15 30.08
CA ASP A 327 7.93 11.59 30.99
C ASP A 327 7.28 10.33 30.42
N ALA A 328 7.10 10.25 29.09
CA ALA A 328 6.61 9.06 28.42
C ALA A 328 7.59 7.88 28.62
N ILE A 329 8.88 8.10 28.36
CA ILE A 329 9.92 7.07 28.57
C ILE A 329 9.98 6.66 30.05
N LYS A 330 9.92 7.62 30.97
CA LYS A 330 9.90 7.33 32.40
C LYS A 330 8.69 6.48 32.79
N LYS A 331 7.53 6.75 32.21
CA LYS A 331 6.28 6.02 32.48
C LYS A 331 6.30 4.59 31.91
N TYR A 332 6.81 4.40 30.69
CA TYR A 332 6.67 3.12 29.97
C TYR A 332 7.95 2.26 29.94
N ALA A 333 9.13 2.88 29.94
CA ALA A 333 10.43 2.18 30.01
C ALA A 333 11.03 2.16 31.42
N GLY A 334 10.54 3.00 32.34
CA GLY A 334 11.07 3.12 33.70
C GLY A 334 12.39 3.88 33.81
N VAL A 335 12.84 4.52 32.73
CA VAL A 335 14.11 5.25 32.65
C VAL A 335 13.85 6.75 32.68
N ASP A 336 14.49 7.44 33.62
CA ASP A 336 14.35 8.89 33.78
C ASP A 336 15.54 9.63 33.14
N PHE A 337 15.40 10.00 31.86
CA PHE A 337 16.43 10.73 31.12
C PHE A 337 16.70 12.15 31.65
N SER A 338 15.87 12.71 32.54
CA SER A 338 16.18 13.97 33.21
C SER A 338 17.36 13.86 34.19
N GLN A 339 17.70 12.63 34.61
CA GLN A 339 18.82 12.34 35.51
C GLN A 339 20.08 11.87 34.77
N VAL A 340 20.00 11.69 33.46
CA VAL A 340 21.10 11.21 32.61
C VAL A 340 21.85 12.42 32.09
N GLY A 341 23.09 12.62 32.57
CA GLY A 341 23.88 13.82 32.27
C GLY A 341 24.75 13.70 31.02
N SER A 342 25.14 12.47 30.66
CA SER A 342 26.14 12.22 29.62
C SER A 342 25.68 11.26 28.52
N LEU A 343 26.34 11.33 27.36
CA LEU A 343 26.15 10.38 26.27
C LEU A 343 26.57 8.97 26.66
N GLU A 344 27.64 8.82 27.44
CA GLU A 344 28.12 7.53 27.91
C GLU A 344 27.10 6.83 28.80
N GLU A 345 26.45 7.56 29.72
CA GLU A 345 25.36 7.04 30.55
C GLU A 345 24.14 6.65 29.70
N ALA A 346 23.75 7.49 28.72
CA ALA A 346 22.66 7.17 27.80
C ALA A 346 22.94 5.89 26.98
N ARG A 347 24.19 5.73 26.49
CA ARG A 347 24.63 4.51 25.79
C ARG A 347 24.66 3.28 26.68
N ALA A 348 25.02 3.44 27.96
CA ALA A 348 24.97 2.35 28.92
C ALA A 348 23.52 1.88 29.15
N LEU A 349 22.59 2.82 29.30
CA LEU A 349 21.15 2.53 29.40
C LEU A 349 20.64 1.86 28.12
N ALA A 350 20.99 2.37 26.93
CA ALA A 350 20.60 1.74 25.66
C ALA A 350 21.06 0.27 25.58
N LYS A 351 22.30 -0.03 26.00
CA LYS A 351 22.81 -1.41 26.06
C LYS A 351 22.08 -2.27 27.08
N GLU A 352 21.76 -1.72 28.26
CA GLU A 352 21.00 -2.42 29.30
C GLU A 352 19.58 -2.77 28.84
N HIS A 353 18.97 -1.88 28.08
CA HIS A 353 17.60 -1.99 27.55
C HIS A 353 17.53 -2.57 26.13
N HIS A 354 18.64 -3.11 25.61
CA HIS A 354 18.72 -3.71 24.27
C HIS A 354 18.26 -2.79 23.11
N ILE A 355 18.42 -1.48 23.27
CA ILE A 355 18.19 -0.50 22.22
C ILE A 355 19.42 -0.46 21.31
N GLU A 356 19.22 -0.77 20.03
CA GLU A 356 20.26 -0.64 19.02
C GLU A 356 20.51 0.85 18.70
N PHE A 357 21.77 1.24 18.60
CA PHE A 357 22.16 2.61 18.24
C PHE A 357 23.49 2.61 17.47
N GLU A 358 23.71 3.63 16.66
CA GLU A 358 24.94 3.81 15.89
C GLU A 358 25.98 4.63 16.64
N GLU A 359 27.27 4.48 16.32
CA GLU A 359 28.33 5.27 16.96
C GLU A 359 28.18 6.79 16.76
N ARG A 360 27.53 7.21 15.68
CA ARG A 360 27.21 8.62 15.39
C ARG A 360 26.10 9.20 16.28
N HIS A 361 25.25 8.35 16.87
CA HIS A 361 24.12 8.81 17.68
C HIS A 361 24.58 9.54 18.95
N LYS A 362 23.96 10.71 19.16
CA LYS A 362 24.06 11.58 20.33
C LYS A 362 23.02 11.19 21.38
N LYS A 363 22.98 11.96 22.47
CA LYS A 363 22.09 11.69 23.61
C LYS A 363 20.63 11.82 23.19
N GLY A 364 20.29 12.84 22.39
CA GLY A 364 18.93 13.03 21.89
C GLY A 364 18.45 11.89 20.98
N ASP A 365 19.32 11.36 20.13
CA ASP A 365 19.01 10.21 19.27
C ASP A 365 18.65 8.97 20.11
N ILE A 366 19.42 8.72 21.18
CA ILE A 366 19.15 7.60 22.09
C ILE A 366 17.81 7.80 22.83
N ILE A 367 17.51 9.03 23.28
CA ILE A 367 16.21 9.33 23.90
C ILE A 367 15.07 9.03 22.92
N ASN A 368 15.21 9.41 21.65
CA ASN A 368 14.22 9.12 20.61
C ASN A 368 14.03 7.63 20.40
N LEU A 369 15.12 6.86 20.29
CA LEU A 369 15.06 5.40 20.14
C LEU A 369 14.36 4.70 21.32
N PHE A 370 14.54 5.18 22.55
CA PHE A 370 13.78 4.69 23.70
C PHE A 370 12.29 5.01 23.59
N PHE A 371 11.95 6.19 23.08
CA PHE A 371 10.56 6.57 22.88
C PHE A 371 9.90 5.69 21.81
N GLU A 372 10.56 5.51 20.66
CA GLU A 372 10.10 4.66 19.55
C GLU A 372 9.83 3.22 20.03
N GLU A 373 10.78 2.62 20.75
CA GLU A 373 10.66 1.23 21.20
C GLU A 373 9.59 1.02 22.29
N TYR A 374 9.55 1.92 23.29
CA TYR A 374 8.78 1.66 24.51
C TYR A 374 7.47 2.45 24.64
N CYS A 375 7.30 3.55 23.91
CA CYS A 375 6.25 4.52 24.17
C CYS A 375 5.23 4.64 23.03
N GLU A 376 5.67 4.65 21.78
CA GLU A 376 4.81 4.95 20.62
C GLU A 376 3.55 4.09 20.59
N ASP A 377 3.71 2.77 20.70
CA ASP A 377 2.60 1.80 20.60
C ASP A 377 1.56 1.94 21.72
N LYS A 378 1.89 2.65 22.81
CA LYS A 378 0.99 2.93 23.95
C LYS A 378 0.11 4.15 23.72
N MET A 379 0.44 5.02 22.76
CA MET A 379 -0.27 6.26 22.47
C MET A 379 -1.52 6.00 21.62
N ILE A 380 -2.50 5.33 22.21
CA ILE A 380 -3.73 4.90 21.52
C ILE A 380 -4.71 6.06 21.33
N GLN A 381 -5.03 6.79 22.40
CA GLN A 381 -5.84 8.01 22.30
C GLN A 381 -4.98 9.17 21.77
N PRO A 382 -5.59 10.23 21.23
CA PRO A 382 -4.85 11.41 20.79
C PRO A 382 -3.97 11.98 21.90
N THR A 383 -2.66 11.93 21.67
CA THR A 383 -1.63 12.31 22.64
C THR A 383 -0.56 13.17 21.98
N PHE A 384 -0.42 14.40 22.44
CA PHE A 384 0.71 15.26 22.12
C PHE A 384 1.92 14.84 22.96
N VAL A 385 2.97 14.37 22.29
CA VAL A 385 4.28 14.09 22.88
C VAL A 385 5.15 15.32 22.64
N MET A 386 5.61 15.95 23.72
CA MET A 386 6.20 17.29 23.70
C MET A 386 7.67 17.28 24.14
N ASP A 387 8.34 18.41 23.93
CA ASP A 387 9.68 18.72 24.44
C ASP A 387 10.75 17.73 23.94
N HIS A 388 10.85 17.58 22.63
CA HIS A 388 11.83 16.69 21.99
C HIS A 388 13.27 17.17 22.25
N PRO A 389 14.27 16.27 22.19
CA PRO A 389 15.68 16.66 22.27
C PRO A 389 16.11 17.60 21.15
N LEU A 390 17.09 18.45 21.47
CA LEU A 390 17.70 19.40 20.53
C LEU A 390 18.37 18.71 19.33
N ASP A 391 19.07 17.59 19.59
CA ASP A 391 19.91 16.89 18.60
C ASP A 391 19.11 16.46 17.36
N ILE A 392 17.84 16.10 17.54
CA ILE A 392 16.94 15.58 16.49
C ILE A 392 15.99 16.65 15.92
N SER A 393 16.16 17.91 16.31
CA SER A 393 15.21 19.00 16.01
C SER A 393 15.93 20.24 15.45
N PRO A 394 16.55 20.15 14.26
CA PRO A 394 17.46 21.16 13.72
C PRO A 394 16.79 22.48 13.29
N LEU A 395 15.46 22.49 13.14
CA LEU A 395 14.67 23.64 12.69
C LEU A 395 13.79 24.23 13.80
N THR A 396 13.94 23.71 15.02
CA THR A 396 13.08 24.06 16.16
C THR A 396 13.79 24.96 17.18
N LYS A 397 13.03 25.88 17.75
CA LYS A 397 13.48 26.77 18.81
C LYS A 397 13.75 26.01 20.11
N LYS A 398 14.88 26.34 20.75
CA LYS A 398 15.24 25.84 22.10
C LYS A 398 14.17 26.23 23.11
N LYS A 399 13.88 25.32 24.04
CA LYS A 399 13.01 25.60 25.16
C LYS A 399 13.73 26.57 26.14
N PRO A 400 13.12 27.70 26.53
CA PRO A 400 13.79 28.70 27.36
C PRO A 400 14.30 28.18 28.71
N GLU A 401 13.55 27.27 29.34
CA GLU A 401 13.86 26.74 30.68
C GLU A 401 14.87 25.58 30.63
N ASN A 402 14.96 24.88 29.49
CA ASN A 402 15.89 23.76 29.30
C ASN A 402 16.40 23.71 27.85
N PRO A 403 17.57 24.33 27.56
CA PRO A 403 18.13 24.38 26.21
C PRO A 403 18.56 23.03 25.60
N GLU A 404 18.59 21.94 26.37
CA GLU A 404 18.78 20.57 25.81
C GLU A 404 17.54 20.05 25.08
N LEU A 405 16.39 20.70 25.28
CA LEU A 405 15.11 20.38 24.66
C LEU A 405 14.62 21.53 23.78
N VAL A 406 13.63 21.23 22.95
CA VAL A 406 13.02 22.19 22.02
C VAL A 406 11.50 22.27 22.19
N GLU A 407 10.91 23.39 21.80
CA GLU A 407 9.44 23.53 21.73
C GLU A 407 8.88 22.81 20.49
N ARG A 408 8.95 21.48 20.49
CA ARG A 408 8.43 20.57 19.47
C ARG A 408 7.41 19.61 20.09
N PHE A 409 6.36 19.31 19.34
CA PHE A 409 5.51 18.17 19.64
C PHE A 409 5.24 17.33 18.40
N GLU A 410 4.90 16.06 18.66
CA GLU A 410 4.29 15.15 17.69
C GLU A 410 2.96 14.68 18.24
N LEU A 411 1.95 14.55 17.39
CA LEU A 411 0.67 13.96 17.77
C LEU A 411 0.67 12.48 17.42
N PHE A 412 0.44 11.63 18.42
CA PHE A 412 0.22 10.21 18.22
C PHE A 412 -1.27 9.86 18.39
N ILE A 413 -1.79 9.07 17.46
CA ILE A 413 -3.11 8.42 17.56
C ILE A 413 -2.96 6.98 17.11
N TYR A 414 -3.46 6.03 17.91
CA TYR A 414 -3.34 4.60 17.63
C TYR A 414 -1.89 4.15 17.40
N GLY A 415 -0.97 4.69 18.20
CA GLY A 415 0.47 4.41 18.14
C GLY A 415 1.12 4.80 16.83
N ARG A 416 0.64 5.87 16.20
CA ARG A 416 1.16 6.41 14.94
C ARG A 416 1.22 7.92 14.99
N GLU A 417 2.35 8.46 14.56
CA GLU A 417 2.55 9.90 14.37
C GLU A 417 1.60 10.42 13.27
N MET A 418 0.84 11.48 13.58
CA MET A 418 -0.17 12.10 12.73
C MET A 418 0.26 13.50 12.27
N CYS A 419 1.05 14.19 13.09
CA CYS A 419 1.67 15.45 12.75
C CYS A 419 2.93 15.69 13.58
N ASN A 420 3.80 16.55 13.06
CA ASN A 420 4.98 17.08 13.72
C ASN A 420 4.95 18.61 13.65
N ALA A 421 5.20 19.28 14.78
CA ALA A 421 4.95 20.70 14.94
C ALA A 421 5.89 21.34 15.95
N TYR A 422 6.13 22.64 15.79
CA TYR A 422 7.05 23.34 16.67
C TYR A 422 6.90 24.86 16.65
N SER A 423 7.49 25.49 17.67
CA SER A 423 7.87 26.91 17.63
C SER A 423 9.10 27.05 16.73
N GLU A 424 8.96 27.86 15.70
CA GLU A 424 9.95 27.95 14.63
C GLU A 424 11.25 28.59 15.08
N LEU A 425 12.38 27.97 14.70
CA LEU A 425 13.69 28.59 14.86
C LEU A 425 13.80 29.78 13.90
N ASN A 426 13.78 30.98 14.47
CA ASN A 426 13.86 32.23 13.73
C ASN A 426 15.16 33.02 13.99
N ASP A 427 16.10 32.44 14.75
CA ASP A 427 17.44 32.98 14.95
C ASP A 427 18.36 32.46 13.83
N PRO A 428 18.81 33.30 12.89
CA PRO A 428 19.66 32.86 11.78
C PRO A 428 21.05 32.39 12.23
N ILE A 429 21.54 32.87 13.38
CA ILE A 429 22.85 32.48 13.91
C ILE A 429 22.77 31.04 14.43
N ASP A 430 21.78 30.75 15.27
CA ASP A 430 21.53 29.37 15.75
C ASP A 430 21.19 28.45 14.58
N GLN A 431 20.37 28.90 13.61
CA GLN A 431 20.03 28.08 12.44
C GLN A 431 21.26 27.68 11.62
N ARG A 432 22.22 28.60 11.44
CA ARG A 432 23.49 28.31 10.75
C ARG A 432 24.32 27.29 11.53
N GLU A 433 24.36 27.38 12.86
CA GLU A 433 25.02 26.37 13.70
C GLU A 433 24.34 24.99 13.57
N ARG A 434 23.00 24.94 13.47
CA ARG A 434 22.28 23.67 13.27
C ARG A 434 22.57 23.06 11.91
N PHE A 435 22.63 23.85 10.84
CA PHE A 435 23.01 23.34 9.52
C PHE A 435 24.45 22.83 9.51
N ALA A 436 25.39 23.52 10.16
CA ALA A 436 26.77 23.02 10.29
C ALA A 436 26.81 21.64 10.98
N ALA A 437 26.03 21.46 12.05
CA ALA A 437 25.92 20.17 12.73
C ALA A 437 25.27 19.06 11.85
N GLN A 438 24.34 19.43 10.96
CA GLN A 438 23.75 18.50 10.01
C GLN A 438 24.73 18.10 8.89
N GLU A 439 25.54 19.03 8.38
CA GLU A 439 26.62 18.71 7.43
C GLU A 439 27.68 17.79 8.07
N GLU A 440 28.01 17.99 9.34
CA GLU A 440 28.87 17.09 10.12
C GLU A 440 28.26 15.68 10.25
N ALA A 441 26.95 15.59 10.51
CA ALA A 441 26.23 14.33 10.57
C ALA A 441 26.21 13.61 9.20
N PHE A 442 25.97 14.36 8.12
CA PHE A 442 26.03 13.85 6.75
C PHE A 442 27.42 13.29 6.42
N ALA A 443 28.48 14.05 6.74
CA ALA A 443 29.86 13.59 6.58
C ALA A 443 30.20 12.36 7.44
N ALA A 444 29.48 12.16 8.55
CA ALA A 444 29.58 10.99 9.41
C ALA A 444 28.72 9.78 8.94
N GLY A 445 28.03 9.90 7.80
CA GLY A 445 27.28 8.81 7.17
C GLY A 445 25.76 8.87 7.32
N ASP A 446 25.22 9.96 7.87
CA ASP A 446 23.78 10.19 7.90
C ASP A 446 23.27 10.69 6.54
N GLU A 447 22.85 9.78 5.66
CA GLU A 447 22.34 10.13 4.33
C GLU A 447 21.04 10.96 4.34
N GLU A 448 20.39 11.11 5.50
CA GLU A 448 19.13 11.87 5.68
C GLU A 448 19.34 13.26 6.29
N ALA A 449 20.56 13.58 6.73
CA ALA A 449 20.86 14.88 7.31
C ALA A 449 20.69 16.03 6.30
N ASN A 450 20.22 17.17 6.78
CA ASN A 450 19.95 18.34 5.94
C ASN A 450 21.25 19.02 5.47
N HIS A 451 21.22 19.57 4.26
CA HIS A 451 22.29 20.45 3.77
C HIS A 451 21.97 21.92 4.00
N THR A 452 23.02 22.73 4.09
CA THR A 452 22.93 24.17 4.26
C THR A 452 22.21 24.83 3.09
N ASP A 453 21.13 25.55 3.37
CA ASP A 453 20.44 26.42 2.41
C ASP A 453 20.78 27.90 2.72
N GLU A 454 21.73 28.45 1.96
CA GLU A 454 22.17 29.84 2.15
C GLU A 454 21.09 30.87 1.80
N ASP A 455 20.19 30.57 0.86
CA ASP A 455 19.06 31.47 0.56
C ASP A 455 18.04 31.48 1.69
N PHE A 456 17.79 30.33 2.33
CA PHE A 456 16.94 30.25 3.51
C PHE A 456 17.55 31.01 4.70
N LEU A 457 18.85 30.87 4.95
CA LEU A 457 19.54 31.64 5.98
C LEU A 457 19.44 33.15 5.72
N ASN A 458 19.68 33.57 4.48
CA ASN A 458 19.49 34.97 4.08
C ASN A 458 18.06 35.45 4.34
N ALA A 459 17.03 34.62 4.07
CA ALA A 459 15.65 34.97 4.40
C ALA A 459 15.43 35.15 5.91
N LEU A 460 16.01 34.29 6.76
CA LEU A 460 15.94 34.44 8.22
C LEU A 460 16.68 35.71 8.70
N GLU A 461 17.80 36.08 8.08
CA GLU A 461 18.56 37.30 8.36
C GLU A 461 17.78 38.58 8.02
N ILE A 462 16.87 38.54 7.04
CA ILE A 462 15.92 39.64 6.77
C ILE A 462 14.94 39.80 7.94
N GLY A 463 14.56 38.70 8.58
CA GLY A 463 13.79 38.66 9.82
C GLY A 463 12.49 37.87 9.67
N MET A 464 12.46 36.67 10.28
CA MET A 464 11.24 35.88 10.45
C MET A 464 10.62 36.20 11.83
N PRO A 465 9.32 36.57 11.91
CA PRO A 465 8.65 36.74 13.21
C PRO A 465 8.59 35.42 13.99
N PRO A 466 8.38 35.46 15.32
CA PRO A 466 8.01 34.27 16.08
C PRO A 466 6.83 33.58 15.39
N THR A 467 6.95 32.28 15.12
CA THR A 467 6.02 31.54 14.27
C THR A 467 5.82 30.16 14.86
N GLY A 468 4.60 29.62 14.76
CA GLY A 468 4.35 28.20 14.97
C GLY A 468 4.08 27.55 13.61
N GLY A 469 4.69 26.40 13.37
CA GLY A 469 4.46 25.61 12.16
C GLY A 469 4.22 24.15 12.48
N ILE A 470 3.60 23.47 11.51
CA ILE A 470 3.14 22.09 11.66
C ILE A 470 2.99 21.43 10.29
N GLY A 471 3.40 20.16 10.22
CA GLY A 471 3.15 19.25 9.11
C GLY A 471 2.21 18.11 9.50
N TYR A 472 1.19 17.85 8.69
CA TYR A 472 0.21 16.78 8.87
C TYR A 472 0.33 15.74 7.77
N GLY A 473 0.46 14.47 8.16
CA GLY A 473 0.36 13.34 7.25
C GLY A 473 -1.09 13.13 6.81
N ILE A 474 -1.52 13.76 5.70
CA ILE A 474 -2.92 13.71 5.26
C ILE A 474 -3.35 12.27 4.95
N ASP A 475 -2.47 11.47 4.36
CA ASP A 475 -2.78 10.06 4.11
C ASP A 475 -3.05 9.28 5.40
N ARG A 476 -2.27 9.53 6.46
CA ARG A 476 -2.47 8.90 7.78
C ARG A 476 -3.78 9.37 8.44
N LEU A 477 -4.12 10.65 8.32
CA LEU A 477 -5.41 11.17 8.78
C LEU A 477 -6.59 10.52 8.02
N VAL A 478 -6.48 10.37 6.70
CA VAL A 478 -7.50 9.68 5.91
C VAL A 478 -7.61 8.23 6.37
N MET A 479 -6.50 7.52 6.56
CA MET A 479 -6.52 6.16 7.08
C MET A 479 -7.31 6.06 8.40
N LEU A 480 -7.02 6.95 9.34
CA LEU A 480 -7.68 7.01 10.64
C LEU A 480 -9.20 7.20 10.49
N LEU A 481 -9.63 8.19 9.70
CA LEU A 481 -11.05 8.54 9.55
C LEU A 481 -11.85 7.57 8.65
N THR A 482 -11.17 6.72 7.88
CA THR A 482 -11.80 5.72 7.00
C THR A 482 -11.54 4.27 7.44
N ASP A 483 -11.08 4.06 8.68
CA ASP A 483 -10.77 2.74 9.24
C ASP A 483 -9.91 1.87 8.30
N SER A 484 -8.92 2.50 7.66
CA SER A 484 -8.10 1.85 6.64
C SER A 484 -6.78 1.36 7.25
N PRO A 485 -6.45 0.06 7.15
CA PRO A 485 -5.32 -0.52 7.84
C PRO A 485 -3.97 -0.15 7.21
N ALA A 486 -3.94 0.14 5.91
CA ALA A 486 -2.72 0.49 5.17
C ALA A 486 -2.89 1.76 4.32
N ILE A 487 -1.79 2.50 4.12
CA ILE A 487 -1.75 3.73 3.29
C ILE A 487 -2.18 3.46 1.84
N ARG A 488 -1.93 2.24 1.35
CA ARG A 488 -2.34 1.81 0.01
C ARG A 488 -3.85 1.72 -0.18
N ASP A 489 -4.62 1.64 0.90
CA ASP A 489 -6.09 1.67 0.84
C ASP A 489 -6.64 3.09 0.64
N VAL A 490 -5.86 4.13 0.96
CA VAL A 490 -6.25 5.54 0.84
C VAL A 490 -5.55 6.27 -0.30
N LEU A 491 -4.73 5.58 -1.09
CA LEU A 491 -4.11 6.04 -2.32
C LEU A 491 -4.77 5.37 -3.52
N LEU A 492 -5.24 6.17 -4.50
CA LEU A 492 -5.87 5.61 -5.71
C LEU A 492 -4.90 4.70 -6.45
N PHE A 493 -3.65 5.14 -6.59
CA PHE A 493 -2.59 4.42 -7.28
C PHE A 493 -1.33 4.42 -6.41
N PRO A 494 -1.22 3.51 -5.43
CA PRO A 494 -0.01 3.40 -4.61
C PRO A 494 1.17 2.90 -5.44
N THR A 495 2.39 3.19 -5.00
CA THR A 495 3.59 2.69 -5.67
C THR A 495 3.68 1.17 -5.52
N MET A 496 3.84 0.47 -6.64
CA MET A 496 3.91 -1.00 -6.70
C MET A 496 5.26 -1.44 -7.27
N LYS A 497 5.80 -2.55 -6.76
CA LYS A 497 6.93 -3.22 -7.39
C LYS A 497 6.55 -3.65 -8.82
N SER A 498 7.46 -3.48 -9.77
CA SER A 498 7.30 -3.96 -11.15
C SER A 498 7.09 -5.48 -11.16
N LEU A 499 6.21 -5.95 -12.05
CA LEU A 499 5.95 -7.38 -12.24
C LEU A 499 7.02 -8.03 -13.12
N ASP A 500 7.56 -7.28 -14.06
CA ASP A 500 8.67 -7.74 -14.89
C ASP A 500 9.99 -7.55 -14.14
N PRO A 501 10.88 -8.56 -14.11
CA PRO A 501 12.24 -8.35 -13.64
C PRO A 501 12.85 -7.23 -14.49
N LYS A 502 13.46 -6.23 -13.84
CA LYS A 502 14.21 -5.18 -14.54
C LYS A 502 15.14 -5.87 -15.54
N LYS A 503 14.89 -5.71 -16.84
CA LYS A 503 15.92 -5.96 -17.86
C LYS A 503 17.09 -5.12 -17.41
N GLY A 504 18.16 -5.76 -16.94
CA GLY A 504 19.30 -5.06 -16.38
C GLY A 504 19.78 -4.03 -17.39
N GLU A 505 19.77 -2.76 -16.98
CA GLU A 505 20.57 -1.73 -17.61
C GLU A 505 22.02 -2.11 -17.36
N THR A 506 22.56 -3.00 -18.20
CA THR A 506 24.00 -3.06 -18.40
C THR A 506 24.42 -1.68 -18.89
N LYS A 507 25.29 -1.01 -18.14
CA LYS A 507 26.07 0.17 -18.53
C LYS A 507 26.99 -0.14 -19.74
N ALA A 508 26.42 -0.55 -20.86
CA ALA A 508 27.12 -0.91 -22.09
C ALA A 508 26.41 -0.39 -23.37
N GLU A 509 25.32 0.38 -23.29
CA GLU A 509 24.66 0.98 -24.46
C GLU A 509 25.20 2.37 -24.85
N LYS A 510 26.46 2.66 -24.50
CA LYS A 510 27.25 3.75 -25.09
C LYS A 510 28.57 3.25 -25.68
N ALA A 511 28.57 2.09 -26.35
CA ALA A 511 29.66 1.70 -27.25
C ALA A 511 29.30 0.48 -28.11
N SER A 512 28.42 0.65 -29.12
CA SER A 512 28.48 -0.08 -30.40
C SER A 512 27.25 0.23 -31.25
N ALA A 513 27.21 1.45 -31.79
CA ALA A 513 26.76 1.57 -33.16
C ALA A 513 27.85 0.93 -34.04
N ASP A 514 27.44 0.12 -35.01
CA ASP A 514 28.25 -0.62 -36.01
C ASP A 514 28.49 -2.11 -35.73
N ALA A 515 27.53 -2.94 -36.16
CA ALA A 515 27.78 -4.11 -37.02
C ALA A 515 26.44 -4.76 -37.41
N ALA A 516 26.15 -4.72 -38.70
CA ALA A 516 24.98 -5.32 -39.31
C ALA A 516 25.10 -6.84 -39.50
N ALA A 517 23.92 -7.47 -39.63
CA ALA A 517 23.59 -8.68 -40.40
C ALA A 517 24.03 -10.06 -39.87
N SER A 518 23.06 -10.93 -39.55
CA SER A 518 22.67 -12.09 -40.39
C SER A 518 21.71 -13.09 -39.67
N GLN A 519 20.68 -13.48 -40.43
CA GLN A 519 20.05 -14.81 -40.57
C GLN A 519 19.28 -15.52 -39.41
N GLU A 520 17.97 -15.62 -39.66
CA GLU A 520 17.08 -16.80 -39.72
C GLU A 520 17.05 -17.91 -38.63
N ALA A 521 15.79 -18.29 -38.32
CA ALA A 521 15.29 -19.26 -37.35
C ALA A 521 15.68 -20.74 -37.64
N PRO A 522 15.35 -21.69 -36.73
CA PRO A 522 14.03 -22.32 -36.80
C PRO A 522 13.38 -22.69 -35.45
N ALA A 523 12.07 -22.96 -35.54
CA ALA A 523 11.19 -23.46 -34.50
C ALA A 523 11.52 -24.89 -34.04
N ALA A 524 11.15 -25.23 -32.79
CA ALA A 524 10.95 -26.61 -32.35
C ALA A 524 9.84 -26.69 -31.29
N GLU A 525 9.05 -27.74 -31.41
CA GLU A 525 7.75 -28.04 -30.79
C GLU A 525 7.79 -28.33 -29.27
N PRO A 526 6.66 -28.19 -28.56
CA PRO A 526 6.55 -28.52 -27.14
C PRO A 526 6.40 -30.04 -26.94
N VAL A 527 7.36 -30.67 -26.27
CA VAL A 527 7.25 -32.05 -25.82
C VAL A 527 6.61 -32.06 -24.44
N SER A 528 5.36 -32.55 -24.40
CA SER A 528 4.67 -32.98 -23.19
C SER A 528 5.27 -34.28 -22.66
N VAL A 529 5.54 -34.38 -21.36
CA VAL A 529 5.30 -35.64 -20.66
C VAL A 529 4.88 -35.43 -19.21
N SER A 530 3.80 -36.12 -18.90
CA SER A 530 2.98 -36.17 -17.71
C SER A 530 3.58 -36.99 -16.57
N ALA A 531 3.25 -36.61 -15.33
CA ALA A 531 3.08 -37.54 -14.22
C ALA A 531 1.76 -37.20 -13.46
N PRO A 532 1.07 -38.19 -12.89
CA PRO A 532 -0.39 -38.17 -12.70
C PRO A 532 -0.82 -37.32 -11.50
N SER A 533 -1.64 -36.30 -11.73
CA SER A 533 -2.29 -35.57 -10.65
C SER A 533 -3.45 -36.38 -10.07
N VAL A 534 -3.20 -37.04 -8.95
CA VAL A 534 -4.27 -37.41 -8.03
C VAL A 534 -4.84 -36.09 -7.50
N GLN A 535 -6.01 -35.68 -7.98
CA GLN A 535 -6.69 -34.50 -7.45
C GLN A 535 -7.08 -34.76 -5.99
N LEU A 536 -6.36 -34.14 -5.05
CA LEU A 536 -6.75 -34.10 -3.65
C LEU A 536 -8.00 -33.22 -3.48
N ASP A 537 -8.92 -33.66 -2.64
CA ASP A 537 -10.06 -32.87 -2.20
C ASP A 537 -9.62 -31.95 -1.07
N LEU A 538 -9.43 -30.66 -1.38
CA LEU A 538 -8.86 -29.67 -0.46
C LEU A 538 -9.75 -29.39 0.76
N SER A 539 -11.03 -29.79 0.75
CA SER A 539 -11.92 -29.65 1.92
C SER A 539 -11.51 -30.54 3.10
N LYS A 540 -10.68 -31.55 2.84
CA LYS A 540 -10.18 -32.52 3.83
C LYS A 540 -8.82 -32.16 4.43
N VAL A 541 -8.24 -31.07 3.95
CA VAL A 541 -6.97 -30.54 4.46
C VAL A 541 -7.28 -29.67 5.66
N LYS A 542 -6.64 -29.97 6.79
CA LYS A 542 -6.67 -29.08 7.95
C LYS A 542 -5.53 -28.06 7.82
N VAL A 543 -5.89 -26.78 7.85
CA VAL A 543 -4.92 -25.67 7.82
C VAL A 543 -4.42 -25.45 9.24
N GLU A 544 -3.11 -25.58 9.45
CA GLU A 544 -2.49 -25.24 10.72
C GLU A 544 -2.53 -23.72 10.96
N PRO A 545 -2.67 -23.27 12.23
CA PRO A 545 -2.51 -21.85 12.55
C PRO A 545 -1.16 -21.33 12.07
N LEU A 546 -1.13 -20.06 11.68
CA LEU A 546 0.14 -19.40 11.40
C LEU A 546 0.98 -19.35 12.68
N PHE A 547 2.30 -19.37 12.54
CA PHE A 547 3.21 -19.12 13.65
C PHE A 547 2.90 -17.73 14.24
N GLU A 548 2.84 -17.65 15.56
CA GLU A 548 2.63 -16.38 16.28
C GLU A 548 3.85 -15.47 16.16
N ASP A 549 5.04 -16.07 16.13
CA ASP A 549 6.31 -15.38 15.93
C ASP A 549 6.54 -15.11 14.44
N MET A 550 6.71 -13.83 14.10
CA MET A 550 7.08 -13.41 12.74
C MET A 550 8.59 -13.59 12.55
N VAL A 551 8.98 -14.18 11.41
CA VAL A 551 10.41 -14.22 11.00
C VAL A 551 10.74 -12.88 10.35
N ASP A 552 11.73 -12.17 10.89
CA ASP A 552 12.19 -10.92 10.31
C ASP A 552 12.96 -11.15 8.99
N PHE A 553 13.05 -10.09 8.18
CA PHE A 553 13.67 -10.17 6.85
C PHE A 553 15.17 -10.51 6.91
N ASP A 554 15.89 -10.05 7.94
CA ASP A 554 17.33 -10.31 8.06
C ASP A 554 17.57 -11.78 8.39
N THR A 555 16.83 -12.35 9.35
CA THR A 555 16.86 -13.77 9.67
C THR A 555 16.47 -14.64 8.47
N PHE A 556 15.42 -14.27 7.73
CA PHE A 556 15.01 -15.02 6.53
C PHE A 556 16.05 -14.89 5.41
N SER A 557 16.53 -13.68 5.10
CA SER A 557 17.48 -13.43 4.01
C SER A 557 18.86 -14.05 4.25
N LYS A 558 19.22 -14.28 5.53
CA LYS A 558 20.40 -15.05 5.91
C LYS A 558 20.26 -16.54 5.62
N SER A 559 19.08 -17.09 5.38
CA SER A 559 18.89 -18.51 5.05
C SER A 559 19.18 -18.76 3.57
N ASP A 560 20.18 -19.59 3.26
CA ASP A 560 20.58 -19.89 1.89
C ASP A 560 19.80 -21.10 1.35
N PHE A 561 18.68 -20.83 0.68
CA PHE A 561 17.87 -21.85 0.01
C PHE A 561 18.41 -22.13 -1.39
N ARG A 562 18.75 -23.40 -1.64
CA ARG A 562 19.30 -23.88 -2.91
C ARG A 562 18.52 -25.04 -3.48
N VAL A 563 18.49 -25.07 -4.80
CA VAL A 563 18.17 -26.28 -5.55
C VAL A 563 19.33 -27.26 -5.43
N VAL A 564 19.04 -28.48 -5.00
CA VAL A 564 20.02 -29.55 -4.81
C VAL A 564 19.64 -30.77 -5.62
N LYS A 565 20.63 -31.47 -6.20
CA LYS A 565 20.41 -32.75 -6.89
C LYS A 565 20.83 -33.91 -6.00
N VAL A 566 19.95 -34.89 -5.84
CA VAL A 566 20.24 -36.10 -5.05
C VAL A 566 21.17 -37.01 -5.86
N LYS A 567 22.44 -37.07 -5.47
CA LYS A 567 23.43 -37.97 -6.07
C LYS A 567 23.30 -39.39 -5.53
N ASP A 568 23.06 -39.51 -4.23
CA ASP A 568 22.87 -40.78 -3.53
C ASP A 568 21.93 -40.61 -2.34
N CYS A 569 21.21 -41.67 -1.98
CA CYS A 569 20.32 -41.71 -0.83
C CYS A 569 20.36 -43.11 -0.23
N VAL A 570 20.64 -43.21 1.08
CA VAL A 570 20.71 -44.49 1.79
C VAL A 570 19.99 -44.42 3.13
N ALA A 571 19.42 -45.54 3.57
CA ALA A 571 18.85 -45.66 4.90
C ALA A 571 19.95 -45.65 5.97
N VAL A 572 19.80 -44.82 7.02
CA VAL A 572 20.80 -44.75 8.10
C VAL A 572 20.74 -46.03 8.94
N PRO A 573 21.87 -46.76 9.11
CA PRO A 573 21.92 -47.96 9.93
C PRO A 573 21.43 -47.70 11.35
N LYS A 574 20.59 -48.58 11.88
CA LYS A 574 19.98 -48.51 13.23
C LYS A 574 18.94 -47.37 13.43
N SER A 575 18.62 -46.58 12.42
CA SER A 575 17.51 -45.62 12.47
C SER A 575 16.32 -46.11 11.65
N LYS A 576 15.11 -46.12 12.25
CA LYS A 576 13.87 -46.41 11.51
C LYS A 576 13.29 -45.20 10.78
N LYS A 577 13.83 -43.99 11.02
CA LYS A 577 13.23 -42.72 10.56
C LYS A 577 14.11 -41.93 9.58
N LEU A 578 15.42 -42.19 9.52
CA LEU A 578 16.37 -41.33 8.81
C LEU A 578 16.84 -41.93 7.48
N LEU A 579 16.86 -41.06 6.48
CA LEU A 579 17.60 -41.22 5.22
C LEU A 579 18.80 -40.27 5.23
N GLN A 580 19.93 -40.72 4.69
CA GLN A 580 21.12 -39.92 4.46
C GLN A 580 21.24 -39.63 2.97
N PHE A 581 21.28 -38.34 2.63
CA PHE A 581 21.40 -37.84 1.28
C PHE A 581 22.82 -37.37 1.01
N THR A 582 23.36 -37.73 -0.14
CA THR A 582 24.51 -37.09 -0.76
C THR A 582 23.99 -36.18 -1.86
N LEU A 583 24.20 -34.88 -1.73
CA LEU A 583 23.58 -33.84 -2.53
C LEU A 583 24.61 -33.02 -3.29
N ASP A 584 24.30 -32.67 -4.53
CA ASP A 584 24.97 -31.61 -5.28
C ASP A 584 24.23 -30.29 -5.06
N ASP A 585 24.89 -29.32 -4.44
CA ASP A 585 24.36 -27.97 -4.21
C ASP A 585 25.01 -26.91 -5.13
N GLY A 586 25.74 -27.35 -6.17
CA GLY A 586 26.43 -26.46 -7.11
C GLY A 586 27.72 -25.83 -6.57
N THR A 587 28.14 -26.13 -5.34
CA THR A 587 29.42 -25.62 -4.78
C THR A 587 30.65 -26.41 -5.24
N GLY A 588 30.45 -27.54 -5.93
CA GLY A 588 31.52 -28.44 -6.34
C GLY A 588 31.96 -29.44 -5.27
N THR A 589 31.34 -29.41 -4.08
CA THR A 589 31.52 -30.41 -3.02
C THR A 589 30.21 -31.12 -2.70
N ASP A 590 30.27 -32.41 -2.38
CA ASP A 590 29.08 -33.16 -2.01
C ASP A 590 28.64 -32.79 -0.58
N ARG A 591 27.36 -32.46 -0.44
CA ARG A 591 26.75 -32.12 0.85
C ARG A 591 26.00 -33.31 1.42
N THR A 592 26.24 -33.61 2.70
CA THR A 592 25.48 -34.63 3.44
C THR A 592 24.34 -33.98 4.23
N ILE A 593 23.10 -34.44 4.01
CA ILE A 593 21.92 -34.05 4.81
C ILE A 593 21.20 -35.30 5.29
N LEU A 594 20.80 -35.34 6.56
CA LEU A 594 19.95 -36.40 7.11
C LEU A 594 18.51 -35.87 7.21
N SER A 595 17.55 -36.62 6.68
CA SER A 595 16.13 -36.24 6.74
C SER A 595 15.26 -37.36 7.33
N GLY A 596 14.25 -36.96 8.11
CA GLY A 596 13.34 -37.83 8.86
C GLY A 596 12.21 -38.46 8.04
N ILE A 597 12.41 -38.64 6.73
CA ILE A 597 11.33 -38.96 5.78
C ILE A 597 11.30 -40.43 5.34
N ARG A 598 12.02 -41.32 6.04
CA ARG A 598 12.11 -42.75 5.69
C ARG A 598 10.76 -43.46 5.68
N GLU A 599 9.80 -43.00 6.49
CA GLU A 599 8.45 -43.60 6.53
C GLU A 599 7.60 -43.24 5.29
N TYR A 600 8.07 -42.29 4.47
CA TYR A 600 7.34 -41.75 3.32
C TYR A 600 7.96 -42.05 1.95
N TYR A 601 9.27 -42.35 1.91
CA TYR A 601 10.01 -42.58 0.67
C TYR A 601 11.03 -43.70 0.81
N GLU A 602 11.16 -44.52 -0.23
CA GLU A 602 12.29 -45.45 -0.34
C GLU A 602 13.51 -44.72 -0.95
N PRO A 603 14.76 -45.05 -0.53
CA PRO A 603 15.95 -44.33 -0.98
C PRO A 603 16.09 -44.26 -2.51
N GLU A 604 15.75 -45.35 -3.20
CA GLU A 604 15.87 -45.47 -4.66
C GLU A 604 14.93 -44.54 -5.42
N GLU A 605 13.83 -44.11 -4.81
CA GLU A 605 12.85 -43.18 -5.42
C GLU A 605 13.37 -41.74 -5.47
N LEU A 606 14.38 -41.44 -4.63
CA LEU A 606 14.90 -40.10 -4.40
C LEU A 606 16.19 -39.83 -5.16
N ILE A 607 16.93 -40.87 -5.55
CA ILE A 607 18.17 -40.73 -6.33
C ILE A 607 17.85 -40.09 -7.69
N GLY A 608 18.62 -39.07 -8.05
CA GLY A 608 18.46 -38.30 -9.28
C GLY A 608 17.39 -37.22 -9.22
N LYS A 609 16.62 -37.11 -8.13
CA LYS A 609 15.60 -36.05 -7.98
C LYS A 609 16.25 -34.69 -7.68
N THR A 610 15.58 -33.65 -8.16
CA THR A 610 15.91 -32.26 -7.86
C THR A 610 15.05 -31.78 -6.69
N CYS A 611 15.65 -31.30 -5.61
CA CYS A 611 14.98 -30.92 -4.36
C CYS A 611 15.38 -29.52 -3.89
N VAL A 612 14.72 -29.03 -2.84
CA VAL A 612 15.08 -27.78 -2.15
C VAL A 612 15.74 -28.06 -0.81
N ALA A 613 16.84 -27.38 -0.50
CA ALA A 613 17.49 -27.45 0.80
C ALA A 613 17.96 -26.07 1.30
N ILE A 614 17.99 -25.89 2.62
CA ILE A 614 18.78 -24.83 3.27
C ILE A 614 20.19 -25.34 3.44
N THR A 615 21.17 -24.66 2.83
CA THR A 615 22.54 -25.16 2.71
C THR A 615 23.53 -24.50 3.68
N ASN A 616 23.12 -23.46 4.41
CA ASN A 616 23.98 -22.72 5.33
C ASN A 616 23.59 -22.86 6.82
N LEU A 617 22.88 -23.93 7.18
CA LEU A 617 22.66 -24.27 8.59
C LEU A 617 23.95 -24.85 9.21
N PRO A 618 24.25 -24.54 10.48
CA PRO A 618 25.35 -25.19 11.21
C PRO A 618 25.19 -26.73 11.21
N PRO A 619 26.28 -27.50 11.04
CA PRO A 619 26.21 -28.95 11.06
C PRO A 619 25.61 -29.49 12.37
N ARG A 620 24.60 -30.36 12.27
CA ARG A 620 23.98 -31.02 13.41
C ARG A 620 24.30 -32.51 13.41
N LYS A 621 24.94 -33.00 14.48
CA LYS A 621 25.20 -34.44 14.66
C LYS A 621 23.90 -35.21 14.88
N MET A 622 23.62 -36.15 13.99
CA MET A 622 22.49 -37.07 14.06
C MET A 622 23.00 -38.49 13.86
N MET A 623 22.84 -39.35 14.87
CA MET A 623 23.32 -40.74 14.83
C MET A 623 24.83 -40.88 14.50
N GLY A 624 25.64 -39.87 14.85
CA GLY A 624 27.09 -39.85 14.59
C GLY A 624 27.49 -39.32 13.21
N ILE A 625 26.54 -38.87 12.38
CA ILE A 625 26.79 -38.25 11.08
C ILE A 625 26.45 -36.76 11.17
N ASP A 626 27.27 -35.89 10.57
CA ASP A 626 27.01 -34.46 10.51
C ASP A 626 26.00 -34.15 9.39
N SER A 627 24.81 -33.65 9.76
CA SER A 627 23.83 -33.14 8.79
C SER A 627 24.10 -31.66 8.52
N CYS A 628 24.58 -31.36 7.32
CA CYS A 628 25.06 -30.03 6.92
C CYS A 628 23.99 -29.24 6.14
N GLY A 629 22.78 -29.18 6.67
CA GLY A 629 21.64 -28.53 6.03
C GLY A 629 20.31 -29.19 6.37
N MET A 630 19.25 -28.71 5.74
CA MET A 630 17.89 -29.25 5.88
C MET A 630 17.18 -29.30 4.53
N LEU A 631 16.63 -30.46 4.16
CA LEU A 631 15.72 -30.60 3.02
C LEU A 631 14.33 -30.04 3.38
N ILE A 632 13.68 -29.39 2.42
CA ILE A 632 12.35 -28.79 2.62
C ILE A 632 11.25 -29.76 2.19
N SER A 633 10.31 -30.02 3.09
CA SER A 633 9.14 -30.87 2.84
C SER A 633 7.87 -30.15 3.29
N ALA A 634 6.77 -30.37 2.57
CA ALA A 634 5.44 -29.91 2.94
C ALA A 634 4.72 -31.02 3.72
N VAL A 635 4.19 -30.67 4.89
CA VAL A 635 3.37 -31.56 5.71
C VAL A 635 1.94 -31.05 5.73
N CYS A 636 0.97 -31.96 5.64
CA CYS A 636 -0.44 -31.62 5.87
C CYS A 636 -1.19 -32.77 6.55
N GLU A 637 -2.17 -32.43 7.37
CA GLU A 637 -3.15 -33.40 7.87
C GLU A 637 -4.28 -33.53 6.83
N TYR A 638 -4.49 -34.74 6.31
CA TYR A 638 -5.52 -35.06 5.33
C TYR A 638 -6.33 -36.27 5.80
N ASP A 639 -7.64 -36.09 6.03
CA ASP A 639 -8.53 -37.15 6.59
C ASP A 639 -7.99 -37.76 7.91
N GLY A 640 -7.38 -36.94 8.78
CA GLY A 640 -6.85 -37.38 10.07
C GLY A 640 -5.53 -38.16 10.01
N GLN A 641 -4.87 -38.18 8.85
CA GLN A 641 -3.53 -38.74 8.67
C GLN A 641 -2.54 -37.67 8.23
N GLU A 642 -1.35 -37.65 8.83
CA GLU A 642 -0.24 -36.81 8.39
C GLU A 642 0.28 -37.31 7.04
N LYS A 643 0.40 -36.41 6.07
CA LYS A 643 1.07 -36.65 4.79
C LYS A 643 2.26 -35.72 4.68
N LEU A 644 3.40 -36.28 4.28
CA LEU A 644 4.61 -35.53 4.00
C LEU A 644 4.95 -35.64 2.51
N ASN A 645 5.29 -34.51 1.89
CA ASN A 645 5.76 -34.44 0.51
C ASN A 645 7.08 -33.68 0.48
N LEU A 646 8.16 -34.34 0.05
CA LEU A 646 9.42 -33.65 -0.23
C LEU A 646 9.22 -32.69 -1.41
N LEU A 647 9.68 -31.44 -1.30
CA LEU A 647 9.56 -30.48 -2.39
C LEU A 647 10.55 -30.85 -3.51
N MET A 648 10.05 -31.61 -4.48
CA MET A 648 10.76 -31.94 -5.70
C MET A 648 10.46 -30.90 -6.78
N LEU A 649 11.50 -30.43 -7.45
CA LEU A 649 11.44 -29.44 -8.51
C LEU A 649 11.61 -30.08 -9.88
N ASP A 650 11.38 -29.28 -10.92
CA ASP A 650 11.69 -29.65 -12.30
C ASP A 650 13.20 -29.93 -12.46
N ASP A 651 13.54 -31.06 -13.10
CA ASP A 651 14.93 -31.51 -13.26
C ASP A 651 15.78 -30.61 -14.18
N GLY A 652 15.12 -29.74 -14.95
CA GLY A 652 15.73 -28.70 -15.77
C GLY A 652 16.37 -27.56 -14.96
N ILE A 653 16.08 -27.46 -13.66
CA ILE A 653 16.69 -26.46 -12.79
C ILE A 653 18.08 -26.96 -12.32
N PRO A 654 19.17 -26.21 -12.56
CA PRO A 654 20.51 -26.66 -12.19
C PRO A 654 20.74 -26.65 -10.67
N ALA A 655 21.60 -27.56 -10.19
CA ALA A 655 22.08 -27.56 -8.81
C ALA A 655 22.75 -26.21 -8.47
N GLY A 656 22.48 -25.69 -7.28
CA GLY A 656 23.00 -24.41 -6.79
C GLY A 656 22.20 -23.17 -7.20
N ALA A 657 21.13 -23.33 -7.98
CA ALA A 657 20.19 -22.24 -8.22
C ALA A 657 19.64 -21.72 -6.88
N LYS A 658 19.68 -20.39 -6.70
CA LYS A 658 19.15 -19.71 -5.50
C LYS A 658 17.65 -19.57 -5.57
N LEU A 659 16.99 -19.77 -4.44
CA LEU A 659 15.59 -19.43 -4.22
C LEU A 659 15.54 -18.11 -3.47
N TYR A 660 14.82 -17.13 -4.01
CA TYR A 660 14.67 -15.78 -3.45
C TYR A 660 13.28 -15.58 -2.84
#